data_AF-A0A2U8WXE2-F1
#
_entry.id   AF-A0A2U8WXE2-F1
#
_cell.length_a   1.000
_cell.length_b   1.000
_cell.length_c   1.000
_cell.angle_alpha   90.00
_cell.angle_beta   90.00
_cell.angle_gamma   90.00
#
_symmetry.space_group_name_H-M   'P 1'
#
loop_
_entity.id
_entity.type
_entity.pdbx_description
1 polymer ?
#
loop_
_entity_poly.entity_id
_entity_poly.type
_entity_poly.pdbx_seq_one_letter_code
_entity_poly.pdbx_strand_id
1 'polypeptide(L)'
;MPLDAAAIGKACGGTLETGDQLCGRELERVRAAMASGSPVTVSCTLKAPLFREVAEESGAEERVAFANIRETAGWSTQAAGAGPKMAALLAAAAEPMPTPASVSFESQGVALVYGRDEVAIEAGRRLSDHLDVTVLLSRPGEVAPPRSGEVPVLKGTVRSATGHLGAFSLRVDDTALPLPSSRRILEFGPSRDGATSTCDIVVDLTGGMPLFPGHALRSGYLRADPRDPAAVERVLFEASHLVGTFDKTRFVDFHAELCAHSRSRITGCTRCLEVCPTGAITPAGDHVAIDPHVCAGCGSCASVCPTGAAAYALPPADTLLRRLRTLLTAYHKAGGRAPVLLVHDEAHGAPLIDALARYGDGLPADVLPFPVNEVTQVGPEAIAAAFAYGAAGMRFLVRARPTHDAAPLARNAARFDGVAQALGYGPASGGAVVALIETDDPDALGRALGAGARGTPAPVPSGFMPDGDVRGVLRFAVSELHHAAPRPVDRVPLDAGAPFGGLAFKTEACTLCHACVGACPTGALADDPDRPRLTFAESACVQCGLCAATCPEDVIGLEPRLDFAAWAAPRRVLKEEEPFDCIACAKPFGTRSTIERIVGRLRDRHWMFAGEAGERRIKALMMCDTCRVSHVLAEGFDPHAAADNRPRTSEDYIRAREA
;
A
#
# COMPACT_ATOMS: atom_id res chain seq x y z
N MET A 1 17.50 34.91 11.28
CA MET A 1 17.77 33.46 11.15
C MET A 1 19.16 33.31 10.54
N PRO A 2 20.09 32.58 11.17
CA PRO A 2 21.40 32.33 10.57
C PRO A 2 21.23 31.49 9.30
N LEU A 3 21.93 31.87 8.23
CA LEU A 3 22.00 31.12 6.99
C LEU A 3 23.44 30.70 6.76
N ASP A 4 23.68 29.39 6.64
CA ASP A 4 24.99 28.85 6.26
C ASP A 4 25.06 28.72 4.73
N ALA A 5 25.37 29.84 4.07
CA ALA A 5 25.46 29.91 2.62
C ALA A 5 26.53 28.96 2.04
N ALA A 6 27.60 28.69 2.80
CA ALA A 6 28.66 27.78 2.38
C ALA A 6 28.19 26.33 2.36
N ALA A 7 27.50 25.87 3.42
CA ALA A 7 26.91 24.53 3.47
C ALA A 7 25.84 24.34 2.38
N ILE A 8 24.96 25.34 2.20
CA ILE A 8 23.91 25.33 1.18
C ILE A 8 24.52 25.26 -0.23
N GLY A 9 25.44 26.18 -0.57
CA GLY A 9 26.09 26.20 -1.89
C GLY A 9 26.93 24.96 -2.19
N LYS A 10 27.51 24.31 -1.17
CA LYS A 10 28.27 23.07 -1.34
C LYS A 10 27.37 21.91 -1.78
N ALA A 11 26.18 21.78 -1.19
CA ALA A 11 25.29 20.66 -1.46
C ALA A 11 24.36 20.91 -2.66
N CYS A 12 23.76 22.09 -2.76
CA CYS A 12 22.89 22.50 -3.86
C CYS A 12 23.77 22.92 -5.05
N GLY A 13 23.80 22.12 -6.13
CA GLY A 13 24.68 22.34 -7.29
C GLY A 13 24.33 23.54 -8.21
N GLY A 14 23.56 24.52 -7.72
CA GLY A 14 23.10 25.68 -8.46
C GLY A 14 23.62 27.01 -7.90
N THR A 15 23.17 28.12 -8.49
CA THR A 15 23.51 29.47 -8.01
C THR A 15 22.67 29.82 -6.78
N LEU A 16 23.33 30.09 -5.65
CA LEU A 16 22.67 30.54 -4.43
C LEU A 16 22.58 32.06 -4.40
N GLU A 17 21.36 32.58 -4.39
CA GLU A 17 21.08 33.98 -4.10
C GLU A 17 20.44 34.14 -2.73
N THR A 18 20.94 35.09 -1.93
CA THR A 18 20.38 35.42 -0.62
C THR A 18 19.73 36.81 -0.67
N GLY A 19 18.74 37.03 0.20
CA GLY A 19 18.03 38.30 0.34
C GLY A 19 17.26 38.32 1.66
N ASP A 20 16.96 39.53 2.13
CA ASP A 20 16.28 39.77 3.41
C ASP A 20 14.76 39.89 3.22
N GLN A 21 14.31 40.35 2.05
CA GLN A 21 12.91 40.64 1.72
C GLN A 21 12.56 40.23 0.28
N LEU A 22 12.85 38.97 -0.09
CA LEU A 22 12.51 38.39 -1.40
C LEU A 22 11.02 38.48 -1.75
N CYS A 23 10.13 38.52 -0.76
CA CYS A 23 8.68 38.68 -0.95
C CYS A 23 8.21 40.15 -0.89
N GLY A 24 9.14 41.10 -0.88
CA GLY A 24 8.87 42.53 -0.68
C GLY A 24 9.79 43.37 -1.54
N ARG A 25 10.70 44.14 -0.92
CA ARG A 25 11.59 45.07 -1.63
C ARG A 25 12.47 44.42 -2.71
N GLU A 26 12.69 43.11 -2.62
CA GLU A 26 13.57 42.36 -3.51
C GLU A 26 12.80 41.43 -4.45
N LEU A 27 11.48 41.58 -4.59
CA LEU A 27 10.64 40.70 -5.42
C LEU A 27 11.10 40.66 -6.89
N GLU A 28 11.59 41.77 -7.42
CA GLU A 28 12.12 41.84 -8.79
C GLU A 28 13.31 40.91 -9.03
N ARG A 29 14.10 40.59 -7.98
CA ARG A 29 15.17 39.59 -8.09
C ARG A 29 14.62 38.18 -8.29
N VAL A 30 13.52 37.86 -7.60
CA VAL A 30 12.83 36.57 -7.76
C VAL A 30 12.20 36.46 -9.14
N ARG A 31 11.55 37.53 -9.62
CA ARG A 31 11.01 37.62 -10.98
C ARG A 31 12.10 37.38 -12.04
N ALA A 32 13.25 38.03 -11.90
CA ALA A 32 14.38 37.83 -12.80
C ALA A 32 14.90 36.39 -12.77
N ALA A 33 14.98 35.76 -11.59
CA ALA A 33 15.39 34.37 -11.47
C ALA A 33 14.40 33.41 -12.15
N MET A 34 13.08 33.62 -11.99
CA MET A 34 12.05 32.79 -12.63
C MET A 34 12.04 32.95 -14.16
N ALA A 35 12.31 34.17 -14.65
CA ALA A 35 12.44 34.48 -16.07
C ALA A 35 13.71 33.91 -16.74
N SER A 36 14.69 33.43 -15.96
CA SER A 36 15.96 32.87 -16.49
C SER A 36 15.79 31.54 -17.24
N GLY A 37 14.62 30.89 -17.16
CA GLY A 37 14.36 29.57 -17.72
C GLY A 37 14.91 28.40 -16.90
N SER A 38 15.72 28.65 -15.87
CA SER A 38 16.24 27.61 -14.99
C SER A 38 15.22 27.17 -13.92
N PRO A 39 15.32 25.95 -13.36
CA PRO A 39 14.58 25.57 -12.17
C PRO A 39 14.95 26.46 -10.97
N VAL A 40 13.95 26.92 -10.22
CA VAL A 40 14.13 27.82 -9.07
C VAL A 40 13.51 27.18 -7.84
N THR A 41 14.28 27.06 -6.76
CA THR A 41 13.75 26.66 -5.44
C THR A 41 13.71 27.87 -4.51
N VAL A 42 12.52 28.26 -4.07
CA VAL A 42 12.32 29.36 -3.13
C VAL A 42 12.30 28.81 -1.70
N SER A 43 13.18 29.31 -0.86
CA SER A 43 13.36 28.86 0.53
C SER A 43 12.32 29.42 1.54
N CYS A 44 11.20 29.94 1.03
CA CYS A 44 10.13 30.56 1.81
C CYS A 44 8.77 30.03 1.39
N THR A 45 8.02 29.45 2.34
CA THR A 45 6.65 28.98 2.12
C THR A 45 5.58 29.99 2.53
N LEU A 46 5.89 30.94 3.42
CA LEU A 46 4.91 31.93 3.93
C LEU A 46 4.28 32.79 2.83
N LYS A 47 5.07 33.12 1.80
CA LYS A 47 4.62 33.92 0.65
C LYS A 47 4.60 33.10 -0.63
N ALA A 48 4.44 31.78 -0.52
CA ALA A 48 4.31 30.90 -1.68
C ALA A 48 3.19 31.33 -2.65
N PRO A 49 1.99 31.78 -2.21
CA PRO A 49 0.97 32.29 -3.14
C PRO A 49 1.48 33.41 -4.04
N LEU A 50 2.12 34.43 -3.46
CA LEU A 50 2.74 35.54 -4.22
C LEU A 50 3.79 35.03 -5.22
N PHE A 51 4.65 34.11 -4.81
CA PHE A 51 5.68 33.57 -5.70
C PHE A 51 5.10 32.68 -6.81
N ARG A 52 3.97 32.01 -6.58
CA ARG A 52 3.25 31.28 -7.64
C ARG A 52 2.63 32.22 -8.65
N GLU A 53 2.05 33.34 -8.20
CA GLU A 53 1.55 34.39 -9.10
C GLU A 53 2.69 34.94 -9.99
N VAL A 54 3.86 35.23 -9.40
CA VAL A 54 5.04 35.67 -10.18
C VAL A 54 5.54 34.58 -11.14
N ALA A 55 5.46 33.31 -10.74
CA ALA A 55 5.84 32.19 -11.59
C ALA A 55 4.87 32.05 -12.79
N GLU A 56 3.57 32.21 -12.57
CA GLU A 56 2.53 32.21 -13.61
C GLU A 56 2.73 33.36 -14.61
N GLU A 57 2.97 34.58 -14.10
CA GLU A 57 3.30 35.74 -14.93
C GLU A 57 4.56 35.53 -15.79
N SER A 58 5.45 34.63 -15.37
CA SER A 58 6.74 34.36 -16.01
C SER A 58 6.79 33.02 -16.77
N GLY A 59 5.69 32.26 -16.84
CA GLY A 59 5.66 30.91 -17.42
C GLY A 59 6.66 29.93 -16.77
N ALA A 60 6.75 29.97 -15.45
CA ALA A 60 7.72 29.21 -14.64
C ALA A 60 7.07 28.21 -13.67
N GLU A 61 5.77 27.98 -13.75
CA GLU A 61 4.97 27.20 -12.80
C GLU A 61 5.54 25.79 -12.57
N GLU A 62 5.92 25.10 -13.65
CA GLU A 62 6.47 23.73 -13.60
C GLU A 62 7.93 23.67 -13.13
N ARG A 63 8.60 24.82 -13.01
CA ARG A 63 10.03 24.95 -12.71
C ARG A 63 10.30 25.55 -11.34
N VAL A 64 9.25 25.92 -10.59
CA VAL A 64 9.36 26.56 -9.28
C VAL A 64 8.98 25.58 -8.17
N ALA A 65 9.91 25.37 -7.24
CA ALA A 65 9.70 24.57 -6.04
C ALA A 65 9.81 25.44 -4.78
N PHE A 66 9.21 24.96 -3.68
CA PHE A 66 9.26 25.63 -2.38
C PHE A 66 9.83 24.72 -1.31
N ALA A 67 10.70 25.26 -0.47
CA ALA A 67 11.21 24.58 0.71
C ALA A 67 11.03 25.49 1.93
N ASN A 68 10.39 24.98 2.98
CA ASN A 68 10.43 25.66 4.27
C ASN A 68 11.78 25.33 4.92
N ILE A 69 12.64 26.33 5.11
CA ILE A 69 13.88 26.21 5.92
C ILE A 69 13.85 27.09 7.18
N ARG A 70 12.73 27.79 7.41
CA ARG A 70 12.57 28.73 8.51
C ARG A 70 12.05 27.99 9.74
N GLU A 71 10.78 27.60 9.75
CA GLU A 71 10.18 26.83 10.86
C GLU A 71 10.85 25.45 10.99
N THR A 72 11.22 24.83 9.88
CA THR A 72 11.80 23.48 9.91
C THR A 72 13.25 23.45 10.37
N ALA A 73 14.00 24.55 10.29
CA ALA A 73 15.44 24.57 10.57
C ALA A 73 15.92 25.83 11.28
N GLY A 74 15.78 27.00 10.68
CA GLY A 74 16.44 28.20 11.18
C GLY A 74 15.75 28.93 12.34
N TRP A 75 14.54 28.53 12.71
CA TRP A 75 13.90 28.83 13.99
C TRP A 75 14.04 27.63 14.93
N SER A 76 15.30 27.39 15.29
CA SER A 76 15.71 26.36 16.25
C SER A 76 16.79 26.93 17.14
N THR A 77 16.85 26.49 18.39
CA THR A 77 17.98 26.79 19.28
C THR A 77 19.30 26.25 18.72
N GLN A 78 19.24 25.26 17.82
CA GLN A 78 20.39 24.69 17.11
C GLN A 78 20.57 25.25 15.68
N ALA A 79 19.95 26.39 15.34
CA ALA A 79 19.96 26.94 13.98
C ALA A 79 21.39 27.16 13.41
N ALA A 80 22.38 27.47 14.25
CA ALA A 80 23.77 27.63 13.83
C ALA A 80 24.38 26.34 13.23
N GLY A 81 23.90 25.17 13.64
CA GLY A 81 24.32 23.87 13.10
C GLY A 81 23.39 23.31 12.02
N ALA A 82 22.32 24.03 11.67
CA ALA A 82 21.27 23.53 10.77
C ALA A 82 21.58 23.76 9.27
N GLY A 83 22.74 24.30 8.92
CA GLY A 83 23.17 24.52 7.52
C GLY A 83 23.02 23.27 6.62
N PRO A 84 23.55 22.10 7.03
CA PRO A 84 23.37 20.86 6.27
C PRO A 84 21.90 20.44 6.09
N LYS A 85 21.08 20.67 7.11
CA LYS A 85 19.64 20.41 7.07
C LYS A 85 18.92 21.35 6.09
N MET A 86 19.24 22.64 6.10
CA MET A 86 18.68 23.60 5.13
C MET A 86 19.03 23.20 3.70
N ALA A 87 20.29 22.83 3.46
CA ALA A 87 20.75 22.39 2.15
C ALA A 87 20.04 21.12 1.67
N ALA A 88 19.85 20.16 2.57
CA ALA A 88 19.11 18.93 2.31
C ALA A 88 17.66 19.21 1.91
N LEU A 89 16.95 20.05 2.67
CA LEU A 89 15.56 20.40 2.42
C LEU A 89 15.38 21.12 1.07
N LEU A 90 16.31 22.02 0.73
CA LEU A 90 16.30 22.72 -0.57
C LEU A 90 16.52 21.74 -1.72
N ALA A 91 17.52 20.85 -1.62
CA ALA A 91 17.79 19.86 -2.65
C ALA A 91 16.61 18.89 -2.85
N ALA A 92 16.01 18.42 -1.76
CA ALA A 92 14.88 17.49 -1.82
C ALA A 92 13.57 18.14 -2.31
N ALA A 93 13.43 19.46 -2.19
CA ALA A 93 12.28 20.19 -2.75
C ALA A 93 12.40 20.37 -4.27
N ALA A 94 13.62 20.40 -4.80
CA ALA A 94 13.87 20.51 -6.24
C ALA A 94 13.64 19.19 -7.01
N GLU A 95 13.39 18.07 -6.31
CA GLU A 95 13.11 16.78 -6.95
C GLU A 95 11.75 16.81 -7.65
N PRO A 96 11.69 16.43 -8.95
CA PRO A 96 10.44 16.39 -9.70
C PRO A 96 9.45 15.41 -9.08
N MET A 97 8.19 15.85 -8.95
CA MET A 97 7.10 15.04 -8.42
C MET A 97 6.04 14.85 -9.52
N PRO A 98 5.69 13.60 -9.88
CA PRO A 98 4.67 13.35 -10.87
C PRO A 98 3.29 13.70 -10.31
N THR A 99 2.43 14.26 -11.17
CA THR A 99 1.02 14.49 -10.83
C THR A 99 0.27 13.16 -10.89
N PRO A 100 -0.36 12.70 -9.81
CA PRO A 100 -1.15 11.48 -9.84
C PRO A 100 -2.43 11.66 -10.64
N ALA A 101 -2.98 10.55 -11.14
CA ALA A 101 -4.31 10.56 -11.76
C ALA A 101 -5.38 10.99 -10.73
N SER A 102 -6.51 11.51 -11.21
CA SER A 102 -7.69 11.85 -10.41
C SER A 102 -8.87 10.94 -10.72
N VAL A 103 -9.83 10.91 -9.79
CA VAL A 103 -11.18 10.39 -9.97
C VAL A 103 -12.18 11.49 -9.63
N SER A 104 -13.24 11.59 -10.42
CA SER A 104 -14.26 12.63 -10.30
C SER A 104 -15.51 12.09 -9.60
N PHE A 105 -16.18 12.95 -8.84
CA PHE A 105 -17.47 12.73 -8.19
C PHE A 105 -18.46 13.73 -8.74
N GLU A 106 -19.72 13.33 -8.87
CA GLU A 106 -20.82 14.21 -9.24
C GLU A 106 -21.85 14.18 -8.12
N SER A 107 -22.22 15.35 -7.60
CA SER A 107 -23.32 15.49 -6.65
C SER A 107 -24.33 16.51 -7.14
N GLN A 108 -25.61 16.12 -7.12
CA GLN A 108 -26.77 16.97 -7.41
C GLN A 108 -27.34 17.61 -6.14
N GLY A 109 -26.71 17.39 -4.98
CA GLY A 109 -27.15 17.94 -3.70
C GLY A 109 -28.31 17.17 -3.05
N VAL A 110 -28.56 15.90 -3.41
CA VAL A 110 -29.56 15.07 -2.73
C VAL A 110 -28.98 14.57 -1.41
N ALA A 111 -29.56 14.97 -0.28
CA ALA A 111 -29.02 14.70 1.05
C ALA A 111 -29.98 13.91 1.94
N LEU A 112 -29.46 12.91 2.64
CA LEU A 112 -30.16 12.21 3.71
C LEU A 112 -29.62 12.64 5.07
N VAL A 113 -30.45 13.29 5.88
CA VAL A 113 -30.14 13.58 7.29
C VAL A 113 -30.65 12.43 8.15
N TYR A 114 -29.73 11.65 8.70
CA TYR A 114 -30.03 10.49 9.54
C TYR A 114 -29.82 10.84 11.00
N GLY A 115 -30.87 10.76 11.83
CA GLY A 115 -30.79 11.14 13.24
C GLY A 115 -31.85 10.45 14.08
N ARG A 116 -32.13 10.97 15.29
CA ARG A 116 -33.08 10.33 16.23
C ARG A 116 -34.05 11.29 16.93
N ASP A 117 -33.80 12.59 16.82
CA ASP A 117 -34.46 13.64 17.62
C ASP A 117 -34.65 14.93 16.80
N GLU A 118 -35.13 15.99 17.46
CA GLU A 118 -35.43 17.29 16.85
C GLU A 118 -34.21 17.97 16.21
N VAL A 119 -32.99 17.63 16.65
CA VAL A 119 -31.74 18.17 16.05
C VAL A 119 -31.64 17.78 14.59
N ALA A 120 -32.06 16.57 14.24
CA ALA A 120 -32.03 16.09 12.86
C ALA A 120 -33.08 16.79 11.97
N ILE A 121 -34.25 17.10 12.53
CA ILE A 121 -35.29 17.85 11.82
C ILE A 121 -34.81 19.28 11.55
N GLU A 122 -34.25 19.95 12.56
CA GLU A 122 -33.74 21.31 12.40
C GLU A 122 -32.54 21.37 11.45
N ALA A 123 -31.63 20.39 11.52
CA ALA A 123 -30.56 20.23 10.55
C ALA A 123 -31.11 20.11 9.11
N GLY A 124 -32.14 19.29 8.92
CA GLY A 124 -32.77 19.13 7.61
C GLY A 124 -33.39 20.41 7.08
N ARG A 125 -34.10 21.16 7.94
CA ARG A 125 -34.69 22.47 7.61
C ARG A 125 -33.64 23.51 7.21
N ARG A 126 -32.46 23.47 7.81
CA ARG A 126 -31.38 24.42 7.49
C ARG A 126 -30.63 24.05 6.22
N LEU A 127 -30.52 22.75 5.94
CA LEU A 127 -29.91 22.27 4.71
C LEU A 127 -30.83 22.41 3.49
N SER A 128 -32.16 22.45 3.68
CA SER A 128 -33.11 22.56 2.56
C SER A 128 -33.02 23.87 1.76
N ASP A 129 -32.32 24.89 2.29
CA ASP A 129 -32.01 26.12 1.55
C ASP A 129 -30.94 25.88 0.46
N HIS A 130 -30.20 24.78 0.54
CA HIS A 130 -29.05 24.47 -0.31
C HIS A 130 -29.11 23.10 -0.99
N LEU A 131 -29.82 22.14 -0.39
CA LEU A 131 -29.82 20.72 -0.74
C LEU A 131 -31.26 20.19 -0.85
N ASP A 132 -31.47 19.11 -1.63
CA ASP A 132 -32.73 18.36 -1.61
C ASP A 132 -32.68 17.34 -0.47
N VAL A 133 -33.36 17.63 0.63
CA VAL A 133 -33.15 16.94 1.91
C VAL A 133 -34.30 15.99 2.24
N THR A 134 -33.95 14.79 2.69
CA THR A 134 -34.85 13.91 3.43
C THR A 134 -34.33 13.67 4.84
N VAL A 135 -35.20 13.78 5.85
CA VAL A 135 -34.87 13.45 7.24
C VAL A 135 -35.37 12.05 7.57
N LEU A 136 -34.47 11.19 8.03
CA LEU A 136 -34.77 9.84 8.48
C LEU A 136 -34.46 9.68 9.97
N LEU A 137 -35.51 9.44 10.76
CA LEU A 137 -35.41 9.27 12.20
C LEU A 137 -35.33 7.78 12.57
N SER A 138 -34.20 7.39 13.16
CA SER A 138 -33.92 6.07 13.70
C SER A 138 -34.44 5.96 15.12
N ARG A 139 -35.41 5.05 15.33
CA ARG A 139 -36.04 4.78 16.64
C ARG A 139 -36.33 6.07 17.43
N PRO A 140 -37.10 7.01 16.85
CA PRO A 140 -37.32 8.31 17.46
C PRO A 140 -37.94 8.19 18.85
N GLY A 141 -37.49 9.06 19.76
CA GLY A 141 -38.15 9.24 21.05
C GLY A 141 -39.43 10.08 20.91
N GLU A 142 -39.75 10.84 21.95
CA GLU A 142 -40.82 11.83 21.89
C GLU A 142 -40.35 13.08 21.11
N VAL A 143 -40.58 13.07 19.80
CA VAL A 143 -40.24 14.19 18.90
C VAL A 143 -41.52 14.98 18.59
N ALA A 144 -41.50 16.31 18.73
CA ALA A 144 -42.67 17.12 18.38
C ALA A 144 -42.94 17.10 16.85
N PRO A 145 -44.20 17.05 16.40
CA PRO A 145 -44.51 17.19 14.98
C PRO A 145 -44.02 18.54 14.44
N PRO A 146 -43.35 18.57 13.27
CA PRO A 146 -42.87 19.81 12.67
C PRO A 146 -44.04 20.73 12.30
N ARG A 147 -43.81 22.05 12.36
CA ARG A 147 -44.85 23.07 12.10
C ARG A 147 -45.32 23.09 10.64
N SER A 148 -44.43 22.76 9.71
CA SER A 148 -44.66 22.67 8.28
C SER A 148 -44.00 21.41 7.72
N GLY A 149 -44.54 20.87 6.63
CA GLY A 149 -43.98 19.73 5.91
C GLY A 149 -42.96 20.14 4.86
N GLU A 150 -42.15 21.17 5.12
CA GLU A 150 -41.14 21.70 4.18
C GLU A 150 -40.08 20.65 3.80
N VAL A 151 -39.74 19.77 4.76
CA VAL A 151 -38.80 18.68 4.58
C VAL A 151 -39.50 17.36 4.91
N PRO A 152 -39.41 16.32 4.07
CA PRO A 152 -39.98 15.01 4.37
C PRO A 152 -39.25 14.38 5.57
N VAL A 153 -40.00 14.11 6.64
CA VAL A 153 -39.53 13.41 7.85
C VAL A 153 -40.12 12.01 7.89
N LEU A 154 -39.29 10.99 7.73
CA LEU A 154 -39.67 9.58 7.80
C LEU A 154 -39.07 8.90 9.03
N LYS A 155 -39.68 7.80 9.45
CA LYS A 155 -39.07 6.85 10.38
C LYS A 155 -38.37 5.76 9.59
N GLY A 156 -37.20 5.35 10.04
CA GLY A 156 -36.52 4.15 9.55
C GLY A 156 -35.13 3.97 10.15
N THR A 157 -34.67 2.72 10.17
CA THR A 157 -33.36 2.33 10.70
C THR A 157 -32.49 1.82 9.55
N VAL A 158 -31.35 2.47 9.32
CA VAL A 158 -30.38 2.00 8.31
C VAL A 158 -29.76 0.69 8.78
N ARG A 159 -29.95 -0.39 8.02
CA ARG A 159 -29.37 -1.71 8.26
C ARG A 159 -27.97 -1.84 7.64
N SER A 160 -27.78 -1.29 6.46
CA SER A 160 -26.49 -1.32 5.75
C SER A 160 -26.39 -0.14 4.78
N ALA A 161 -25.20 0.41 4.62
CA ALA A 161 -24.92 1.49 3.68
C ALA A 161 -23.68 1.18 2.85
N THR A 162 -23.73 1.54 1.57
CA THR A 162 -22.61 1.43 0.62
C THR A 162 -22.53 2.70 -0.23
N GLY A 163 -21.37 2.98 -0.80
CA GLY A 163 -21.19 4.08 -1.74
C GLY A 163 -20.20 5.14 -1.28
N HIS A 164 -20.31 6.30 -1.91
CA HIS A 164 -19.45 7.48 -1.79
C HIS A 164 -20.25 8.73 -2.18
N LEU A 165 -19.66 9.91 -2.03
CA LEU A 165 -20.23 11.20 -2.46
C LEU A 165 -20.84 11.10 -3.87
N GLY A 166 -22.13 11.38 -4.01
CA GLY A 166 -22.86 11.29 -5.28
C GLY A 166 -23.51 9.94 -5.58
N ALA A 167 -23.23 8.90 -4.80
CA ALA A 167 -23.68 7.54 -5.08
C ALA A 167 -23.84 6.68 -3.82
N PHE A 168 -24.48 7.21 -2.77
CA PHE A 168 -24.84 6.38 -1.60
C PHE A 168 -26.08 5.55 -1.86
N SER A 169 -26.07 4.32 -1.35
CA SER A 169 -27.23 3.43 -1.30
C SER A 169 -27.37 2.86 0.12
N LEU A 170 -28.52 3.12 0.73
CA LEU A 170 -28.84 2.73 2.10
C LEU A 170 -30.03 1.77 2.09
N ARG A 171 -29.89 0.64 2.78
CA ARG A 171 -31.00 -0.28 3.08
C ARG A 171 -31.61 0.08 4.41
N VAL A 172 -32.91 0.38 4.41
CA VAL A 172 -33.65 0.92 5.55
C VAL A 172 -34.77 -0.03 5.94
N ASP A 173 -34.74 -0.46 7.20
CA ASP A 173 -35.79 -1.24 7.83
C ASP A 173 -36.68 -0.34 8.71
N ASP A 174 -37.81 -0.86 9.17
CA ASP A 174 -38.78 -0.10 10.00
C ASP A 174 -39.22 1.22 9.35
N THR A 175 -39.31 1.23 8.01
CA THR A 175 -39.62 2.43 7.24
C THR A 175 -41.10 2.77 7.35
N ALA A 176 -41.43 3.96 7.85
CA ALA A 176 -42.81 4.41 8.01
C ALA A 176 -42.97 5.91 7.74
N LEU A 177 -44.12 6.28 7.17
CA LEU A 177 -44.51 7.67 6.94
C LEU A 177 -45.13 8.28 8.20
N PRO A 178 -44.94 9.60 8.43
CA PRO A 178 -45.54 10.30 9.56
C PRO A 178 -47.06 10.36 9.39
N LEU A 179 -47.79 10.20 10.49
CA LEU A 179 -49.26 10.34 10.50
C LEU A 179 -49.62 11.83 10.54
N PRO A 180 -50.43 12.34 9.59
CA PRO A 180 -50.89 13.73 9.60
C PRO A 180 -51.71 14.10 10.85
N SER A 181 -52.26 13.12 11.56
CA SER A 181 -53.02 13.29 12.80
C SER A 181 -52.16 13.44 14.06
N SER A 182 -50.83 13.44 13.94
CA SER A 182 -49.90 13.60 15.05
C SER A 182 -50.12 14.93 15.77
N ARG A 183 -50.28 14.91 17.11
CA ARG A 183 -50.59 16.12 17.91
C ARG A 183 -49.45 16.54 18.84
N ARG A 184 -49.10 15.70 19.80
CA ARG A 184 -48.07 16.00 20.83
C ARG A 184 -46.72 15.39 20.46
N ILE A 185 -46.76 14.19 19.89
CA ILE A 185 -45.60 13.41 19.46
C ILE A 185 -45.83 13.07 17.99
N LEU A 186 -44.76 13.04 17.21
CA LEU A 186 -44.77 12.61 15.82
C LEU A 186 -44.98 11.09 15.77
N GLU A 187 -46.19 10.67 15.40
CA GLU A 187 -46.55 9.27 15.25
C GLU A 187 -46.32 8.81 13.81
N PHE A 188 -46.02 7.52 13.64
CA PHE A 188 -45.73 6.93 12.33
C PHE A 188 -46.70 5.79 12.04
N GLY A 189 -47.03 5.61 10.75
CA GLY A 189 -47.89 4.53 10.28
C GLY A 189 -47.25 3.15 10.36
N PRO A 190 -47.85 2.13 9.70
CA PRO A 190 -47.30 0.79 9.68
C PRO A 190 -45.94 0.77 8.98
N SER A 191 -44.95 0.11 9.59
CA SER A 191 -43.60 0.06 9.04
C SER A 191 -43.39 -1.09 8.07
N ARG A 192 -42.38 -0.93 7.21
CA ARG A 192 -41.95 -1.94 6.23
C ARG A 192 -40.43 -2.04 6.23
N ASP A 193 -39.94 -3.26 6.04
CA ASP A 193 -38.52 -3.56 5.96
C ASP A 193 -38.02 -3.62 4.51
N GLY A 194 -36.72 -3.42 4.33
CA GLY A 194 -36.04 -3.59 3.05
C GLY A 194 -36.18 -2.44 2.05
N ALA A 195 -36.58 -1.25 2.50
CA ALA A 195 -36.59 -0.06 1.64
C ALA A 195 -35.16 0.31 1.22
N THR A 196 -35.02 0.94 0.04
CA THR A 196 -33.75 1.44 -0.45
C THR A 196 -33.86 2.96 -0.60
N SER A 197 -32.92 3.68 -0.01
CA SER A 197 -32.74 5.13 -0.19
C SER A 197 -31.43 5.37 -0.91
N THR A 198 -31.44 6.27 -1.90
CA THR A 198 -30.24 6.72 -2.63
C THR A 198 -30.10 8.21 -2.45
N CYS A 199 -28.88 8.67 -2.22
CA CYS A 199 -28.57 10.08 -2.02
C CYS A 199 -27.10 10.34 -2.37
N ASP A 200 -26.76 11.61 -2.52
CA ASP A 200 -25.39 12.04 -2.79
C ASP A 200 -24.61 12.27 -1.51
N ILE A 201 -25.29 12.76 -0.46
CA ILE A 201 -24.71 13.16 0.81
C ILE A 201 -25.47 12.48 1.95
N VAL A 202 -24.75 12.00 2.96
CA VAL A 202 -25.34 11.47 4.20
C VAL A 202 -24.83 12.30 5.38
N VAL A 203 -25.76 12.90 6.12
CA VAL A 203 -25.47 13.65 7.35
C VAL A 203 -25.96 12.82 8.54
N ASP A 204 -25.05 12.17 9.26
CA ASP A 204 -25.35 11.31 10.41
C ASP A 204 -25.23 12.08 11.73
N LEU A 205 -26.38 12.30 12.35
CA LEU A 205 -26.59 12.96 13.64
C LEU A 205 -27.19 11.99 14.66
N THR A 206 -27.08 10.67 14.45
CA THR A 206 -27.66 9.69 15.38
C THR A 206 -26.96 9.65 16.74
N GLY A 207 -25.68 10.05 16.78
CA GLY A 207 -24.79 9.84 17.93
C GLY A 207 -24.46 8.36 18.20
N GLY A 208 -24.93 7.44 17.36
CA GLY A 208 -24.72 5.99 17.46
C GLY A 208 -23.45 5.51 16.77
N MET A 209 -23.36 4.21 16.51
CA MET A 209 -22.26 3.65 15.71
C MET A 209 -22.32 4.20 14.28
N PRO A 210 -21.18 4.67 13.71
CA PRO A 210 -21.14 5.15 12.33
C PRO A 210 -21.57 4.07 11.32
N LEU A 211 -22.16 4.50 10.21
CA LEU A 211 -22.65 3.61 9.14
C LEU A 211 -21.51 2.96 8.34
N PHE A 212 -20.32 3.57 8.34
CA PHE A 212 -19.16 3.12 7.56
C PHE A 212 -17.95 2.89 8.47
N PRO A 213 -17.09 1.89 8.17
CA PRO A 213 -15.77 1.81 8.77
C PRO A 213 -14.90 2.98 8.29
N GLY A 214 -14.01 3.48 9.16
CA GLY A 214 -13.16 4.64 8.84
C GLY A 214 -13.99 5.88 8.47
N HIS A 215 -15.12 6.08 9.12
CA HIS A 215 -16.17 7.01 8.68
C HIS A 215 -15.71 8.45 8.42
N ALA A 216 -14.74 8.96 9.18
CA ALA A 216 -14.17 10.29 8.98
C ALA A 216 -13.44 10.47 7.63
N LEU A 217 -13.15 9.36 6.94
CA LEU A 217 -12.44 9.33 5.66
C LEU A 217 -13.37 9.13 4.45
N ARG A 218 -14.68 8.99 4.69
CA ARG A 218 -15.66 8.71 3.63
C ARG A 218 -16.17 10.02 3.03
N SER A 219 -15.74 10.35 1.82
CA SER A 219 -16.25 11.50 1.07
C SER A 219 -17.79 11.46 0.99
N GLY A 220 -18.44 12.56 1.38
CA GLY A 220 -19.90 12.71 1.37
C GLY A 220 -20.66 12.10 2.55
N TYR A 221 -19.98 11.40 3.47
CA TYR A 221 -20.57 10.97 4.74
C TYR A 221 -20.03 11.86 5.86
N LEU A 222 -20.90 12.71 6.40
CA LEU A 222 -20.58 13.69 7.42
C LEU A 222 -21.25 13.29 8.72
N ARG A 223 -20.52 13.31 9.83
CA ARG A 223 -21.03 12.83 11.13
C ARG A 223 -20.69 13.80 12.25
N ALA A 224 -21.68 14.11 13.08
CA ALA A 224 -21.50 14.86 14.31
C ALA A 224 -22.25 14.19 15.48
N ASP A 225 -21.75 14.39 16.71
CA ASP A 225 -22.55 14.07 17.89
C ASP A 225 -23.67 15.12 18.01
N PRO A 226 -24.96 14.73 18.02
CA PRO A 226 -26.06 15.69 18.13
C PRO A 226 -26.01 16.52 19.43
N ARG A 227 -25.21 16.10 20.43
CA ARG A 227 -25.01 16.83 21.70
C ARG A 227 -23.93 17.90 21.62
N ASP A 228 -23.17 17.99 20.52
CA ASP A 228 -22.18 19.04 20.27
C ASP A 228 -22.70 19.97 19.16
N PRO A 229 -23.36 21.09 19.52
CA PRO A 229 -23.91 22.03 18.55
C PRO A 229 -22.85 22.55 17.59
N ALA A 230 -21.62 22.79 18.06
CA ALA A 230 -20.56 23.30 17.19
C ALA A 230 -20.11 22.26 16.16
N ALA A 231 -20.10 20.97 16.52
CA ALA A 231 -19.85 19.90 15.55
C ALA A 231 -20.98 19.78 14.52
N VAL A 232 -22.24 19.89 14.96
CA VAL A 232 -23.39 19.90 14.04
C VAL A 232 -23.26 21.06 13.06
N GLU A 233 -23.02 22.29 13.53
CA GLU A 233 -22.84 23.46 12.65
C GLU A 233 -21.76 23.28 11.60
N ARG A 234 -20.60 22.74 11.99
CA ARG A 234 -19.49 22.48 11.05
C ARG A 234 -19.91 21.49 9.96
N VAL A 235 -20.61 20.41 10.34
CA VAL A 235 -21.09 19.40 9.40
C VAL A 235 -22.16 19.97 8.46
N LEU A 236 -23.08 20.81 8.94
CA LEU A 236 -24.09 21.42 8.08
C LEU A 236 -23.46 22.39 7.08
N PHE A 237 -22.49 23.19 7.53
CA PHE A 237 -21.73 24.09 6.65
C PHE A 237 -20.94 23.31 5.59
N GLU A 238 -20.30 22.21 5.97
CA GLU A 238 -19.58 21.36 5.01
C GLU A 238 -20.56 20.73 4.00
N ALA A 239 -21.68 20.16 4.47
CA ALA A 239 -22.69 19.54 3.62
C ALA A 239 -23.24 20.50 2.55
N SER A 240 -23.48 21.76 2.90
CA SER A 240 -24.05 22.76 1.97
C SER A 240 -23.12 23.10 0.79
N HIS A 241 -21.83 22.74 0.87
CA HIS A 241 -20.83 22.99 -0.18
C HIS A 241 -20.52 21.75 -1.03
N LEU A 242 -21.22 20.63 -0.82
CA LEU A 242 -20.99 19.37 -1.52
C LEU A 242 -21.87 19.22 -2.79
N VAL A 243 -22.14 20.31 -3.51
CA VAL A 243 -22.90 20.29 -4.79
C VAL A 243 -21.96 20.59 -5.95
N GLY A 244 -22.03 19.79 -7.02
CA GLY A 244 -21.24 19.94 -8.23
C GLY A 244 -20.27 18.80 -8.49
N THR A 245 -19.20 19.10 -9.22
CA THR A 245 -18.17 18.14 -9.59
C THR A 245 -16.94 18.32 -8.71
N PHE A 246 -16.44 17.21 -8.16
CA PHE A 246 -15.27 17.19 -7.29
C PHE A 246 -14.24 16.23 -7.84
N ASP A 247 -12.96 16.60 -7.78
CA ASP A 247 -11.87 15.70 -8.13
C ASP A 247 -11.10 15.28 -6.88
N LYS A 248 -10.75 14.01 -6.80
CA LYS A 248 -9.87 13.45 -5.77
C LYS A 248 -8.75 12.69 -6.43
N THR A 249 -7.56 12.77 -5.86
CA THR A 249 -6.45 11.93 -6.29
C THR A 249 -6.80 10.44 -6.23
N ARG A 250 -6.40 9.71 -7.26
CA ARG A 250 -6.32 8.25 -7.24
C ARG A 250 -5.01 7.86 -6.56
N PHE A 251 -5.10 7.45 -5.30
CA PHE A 251 -3.92 7.18 -4.47
C PHE A 251 -3.23 5.84 -4.74
N VAL A 252 -3.90 4.90 -5.44
CA VAL A 252 -3.39 3.55 -5.66
C VAL A 252 -3.51 3.16 -7.13
N ASP A 253 -2.37 2.77 -7.71
CA ASP A 253 -2.28 2.10 -9.00
C ASP A 253 -2.18 0.60 -8.76
N PHE A 254 -3.17 -0.14 -9.27
CA PHE A 254 -3.33 -1.55 -8.99
C PHE A 254 -2.97 -2.42 -10.19
N HIS A 255 -2.06 -3.36 -9.98
CA HIS A 255 -1.52 -4.31 -10.94
C HIS A 255 -2.00 -5.73 -10.59
N ALA A 256 -3.11 -6.14 -11.19
CA ALA A 256 -3.78 -7.41 -10.87
C ALA A 256 -2.89 -8.63 -11.14
N GLU A 257 -2.03 -8.57 -12.15
CA GLU A 257 -1.07 -9.59 -12.55
C GLU A 257 0.01 -9.87 -11.50
N LEU A 258 0.30 -8.90 -10.63
CA LEU A 258 1.24 -9.05 -9.51
C LEU A 258 0.55 -9.53 -8.22
N CYS A 259 -0.78 -9.65 -8.22
CA CYS A 259 -1.55 -9.94 -7.02
C CYS A 259 -1.39 -11.41 -6.59
N ALA A 260 -1.04 -11.63 -5.33
CA ALA A 260 -0.92 -12.97 -4.74
C ALA A 260 -2.16 -13.37 -3.92
N HIS A 261 -3.33 -12.76 -4.19
CA HIS A 261 -4.52 -12.94 -3.36
C HIS A 261 -5.08 -14.35 -3.41
N SER A 262 -5.26 -14.89 -4.62
CA SER A 262 -5.75 -16.25 -4.81
C SER A 262 -5.16 -16.86 -6.08
N ARG A 263 -5.03 -18.18 -6.09
CA ARG A 263 -4.78 -18.93 -7.32
C ARG A 263 -5.49 -20.27 -7.26
N SER A 264 -6.21 -20.62 -8.32
CA SER A 264 -6.96 -21.89 -8.38
C SER A 264 -7.93 -22.08 -7.20
N ARG A 265 -8.59 -20.99 -6.75
CA ARG A 265 -9.51 -20.94 -5.59
C ARG A 265 -8.86 -21.19 -4.22
N ILE A 266 -7.53 -21.18 -4.14
CA ILE A 266 -6.80 -21.20 -2.88
C ILE A 266 -6.44 -19.76 -2.52
N THR A 267 -6.94 -19.27 -1.40
CA THR A 267 -6.56 -17.95 -0.87
C THR A 267 -5.11 -17.98 -0.37
N GLY A 268 -4.31 -17.03 -0.84
CA GLY A 268 -2.94 -16.79 -0.42
C GLY A 268 -2.84 -15.53 0.45
N CYS A 269 -2.54 -14.39 -0.17
CA CYS A 269 -2.30 -13.13 0.54
C CYS A 269 -3.60 -12.35 0.81
N THR A 270 -3.82 -11.93 2.06
CA THR A 270 -4.96 -11.09 2.50
C THR A 270 -4.54 -9.77 3.12
N ARG A 271 -3.24 -9.45 3.13
CA ARG A 271 -2.65 -8.31 3.87
C ARG A 271 -3.34 -6.96 3.59
N CYS A 272 -3.66 -6.65 2.33
CA CYS A 272 -4.31 -5.38 1.99
C CYS A 272 -5.78 -5.29 2.45
N LEU A 273 -6.51 -6.42 2.45
CA LEU A 273 -7.90 -6.50 2.90
C LEU A 273 -8.00 -6.21 4.40
N GLU A 274 -7.04 -6.69 5.17
CA GLU A 274 -7.00 -6.57 6.63
C GLU A 274 -6.66 -5.16 7.12
N VAL A 275 -6.01 -4.34 6.29
CA VAL A 275 -5.53 -3.00 6.68
C VAL A 275 -6.33 -1.84 6.08
N CYS A 276 -7.36 -2.10 5.26
CA CYS A 276 -8.12 -1.04 4.62
C CYS A 276 -9.17 -0.45 5.59
N PRO A 277 -9.01 0.79 6.09
CA PRO A 277 -9.93 1.35 7.08
C PRO A 277 -11.30 1.69 6.49
N THR A 278 -11.38 1.99 5.20
CA THR A 278 -12.63 2.36 4.52
C THR A 278 -13.33 1.17 3.86
N GLY A 279 -12.73 -0.01 3.85
CA GLY A 279 -13.28 -1.14 3.07
C GLY A 279 -13.32 -0.86 1.55
N ALA A 280 -12.40 -0.05 1.04
CA ALA A 280 -12.22 0.19 -0.39
C ALA A 280 -11.77 -1.06 -1.16
N ILE A 281 -11.25 -2.07 -0.45
CA ILE A 281 -10.64 -3.26 -1.04
C ILE A 281 -11.55 -4.46 -0.79
N THR A 282 -11.88 -5.19 -1.85
CA THR A 282 -12.74 -6.39 -1.80
C THR A 282 -12.14 -7.55 -2.61
N PRO A 283 -12.40 -8.81 -2.25
CA PRO A 283 -11.99 -9.96 -3.06
C PRO A 283 -12.64 -9.96 -4.45
N ALA A 284 -11.88 -10.29 -5.49
CA ALA A 284 -12.31 -10.29 -6.89
C ALA A 284 -11.71 -11.49 -7.66
N GLY A 285 -12.01 -12.72 -7.21
CA GLY A 285 -11.46 -13.94 -7.81
C GLY A 285 -10.00 -14.16 -7.42
N ASP A 286 -9.09 -14.21 -8.40
CA ASP A 286 -7.65 -14.44 -8.15
C ASP A 286 -6.90 -13.18 -7.68
N HIS A 287 -7.53 -12.01 -7.73
CA HIS A 287 -7.02 -10.73 -7.26
C HIS A 287 -8.03 -10.03 -6.34
N VAL A 288 -7.67 -8.85 -5.83
CA VAL A 288 -8.59 -7.95 -5.12
C VAL A 288 -9.00 -6.80 -6.06
N ALA A 289 -10.16 -6.21 -5.82
CA ALA A 289 -10.55 -4.95 -6.44
C ALA A 289 -10.35 -3.80 -5.44
N ILE A 290 -9.92 -2.63 -5.94
CA ILE A 290 -9.78 -1.40 -5.14
C ILE A 290 -10.67 -0.34 -5.75
N ASP A 291 -11.67 0.14 -5.01
CA ASP A 291 -12.53 1.23 -5.43
C ASP A 291 -11.85 2.59 -5.14
N PRO A 292 -11.44 3.35 -6.16
CA PRO A 292 -10.78 4.64 -5.96
C PRO A 292 -11.73 5.72 -5.40
N HIS A 293 -13.04 5.59 -5.58
CA HIS A 293 -14.03 6.53 -5.03
C HIS A 293 -14.15 6.38 -3.50
N VAL A 294 -13.96 5.15 -3.00
CA VAL A 294 -13.96 4.83 -1.56
C VAL A 294 -12.56 4.95 -0.92
N CYS A 295 -11.50 4.80 -1.70
CA CYS A 295 -10.12 4.92 -1.21
C CYS A 295 -9.86 6.31 -0.60
N ALA A 296 -9.34 6.34 0.62
CA ALA A 296 -9.03 7.58 1.34
C ALA A 296 -7.55 7.98 1.30
N GLY A 297 -6.69 7.21 0.63
CA GLY A 297 -5.28 7.58 0.51
C GLY A 297 -4.40 7.33 1.74
N CYS A 298 -4.80 6.48 2.69
CA CYS A 298 -3.95 6.14 3.84
C CYS A 298 -2.63 5.42 3.45
N GLY A 299 -2.55 4.79 2.27
CA GLY A 299 -1.33 4.10 1.81
C GLY A 299 -0.97 2.80 2.56
N SER A 300 -1.72 2.41 3.60
CA SER A 300 -1.46 1.18 4.38
C SER A 300 -1.42 -0.07 3.49
N CYS A 301 -2.34 -0.18 2.52
CA CYS A 301 -2.38 -1.31 1.58
C CYS A 301 -1.12 -1.42 0.72
N ALA A 302 -0.54 -0.29 0.30
CA ALA A 302 0.68 -0.26 -0.49
C ALA A 302 1.90 -0.66 0.35
N SER A 303 2.02 -0.13 1.57
CA SER A 303 3.13 -0.44 2.49
C SER A 303 3.20 -1.93 2.90
N VAL A 304 2.06 -2.64 2.89
CA VAL A 304 2.00 -4.08 3.21
C VAL A 304 1.95 -4.97 1.98
N CYS A 305 1.91 -4.42 0.76
CA CYS A 305 1.84 -5.19 -0.47
C CYS A 305 3.24 -5.66 -0.91
N PRO A 306 3.61 -6.92 -0.67
CA PRO A 306 4.98 -7.37 -0.89
C PRO A 306 5.35 -7.55 -2.36
N THR A 307 4.35 -7.66 -3.25
CA THR A 307 4.55 -7.84 -4.69
C THR A 307 4.59 -6.51 -5.43
N GLY A 308 4.18 -5.41 -4.79
CA GLY A 308 3.95 -4.13 -5.48
C GLY A 308 2.63 -4.08 -6.27
N ALA A 309 1.74 -5.06 -6.12
CA ALA A 309 0.44 -5.07 -6.81
C ALA A 309 -0.44 -3.86 -6.45
N ALA A 310 -0.41 -3.40 -5.20
CA ALA A 310 -0.98 -2.12 -4.81
C ALA A 310 0.16 -1.11 -4.68
N ALA A 311 0.41 -0.35 -5.74
CA ALA A 311 1.43 0.69 -5.77
C ALA A 311 0.82 2.03 -5.35
N TYR A 312 1.49 2.75 -4.45
CA TYR A 312 1.04 4.08 -4.06
C TYR A 312 1.38 5.10 -5.14
N ALA A 313 0.53 6.11 -5.35
CA ALA A 313 0.68 7.07 -6.46
C ALA A 313 1.03 8.51 -6.03
N LEU A 314 1.03 8.83 -4.72
CA LEU A 314 1.24 10.20 -4.23
C LEU A 314 2.30 10.33 -3.10
N PRO A 315 3.60 10.24 -3.41
CA PRO A 315 4.17 9.89 -4.70
C PRO A 315 4.36 8.38 -4.89
N PRO A 316 4.69 7.94 -6.12
CA PRO A 316 5.21 6.60 -6.36
C PRO A 316 6.50 6.32 -5.58
N ALA A 317 6.76 5.04 -5.30
CA ALA A 317 7.85 4.60 -4.42
C ALA A 317 9.24 5.02 -4.94
N ASP A 318 9.48 4.91 -6.25
CA ASP A 318 10.73 5.34 -6.89
C ASP A 318 11.00 6.83 -6.65
N THR A 319 9.98 7.66 -6.80
CA THR A 319 10.02 9.11 -6.59
C THR A 319 10.23 9.45 -5.12
N LEU A 320 9.53 8.77 -4.21
CA LEU A 320 9.72 8.93 -2.77
C LEU A 320 11.17 8.66 -2.38
N LEU A 321 11.76 7.58 -2.91
CA LEU A 321 13.13 7.20 -2.61
C LEU A 321 14.16 8.08 -3.32
N ARG A 322 13.90 8.60 -4.54
CA ARG A 322 14.75 9.62 -5.16
C ARG A 322 14.83 10.86 -4.28
N ARG A 323 13.68 11.33 -3.78
CA ARG A 323 13.60 12.46 -2.86
C ARG A 323 14.35 12.21 -1.56
N LEU A 324 14.20 11.02 -0.98
CA LEU A 324 14.92 10.58 0.21
C LEU A 324 16.44 10.52 0.00
N ARG A 325 16.88 9.97 -1.14
CA ARG A 325 18.29 9.93 -1.56
C ARG A 325 18.87 11.33 -1.66
N THR A 326 18.19 12.24 -2.34
CA THR A 326 18.63 13.62 -2.53
C THR A 326 18.74 14.35 -1.21
N LEU A 327 17.75 14.20 -0.32
CA LEU A 327 17.77 14.75 1.04
C LEU A 327 19.02 14.30 1.81
N LEU A 328 19.24 13.00 1.94
CA LEU A 328 20.34 12.45 2.75
C LEU A 328 21.70 12.69 2.12
N THR A 329 21.82 12.59 0.79
CA THR A 329 23.08 12.87 0.08
C THR A 329 23.49 14.33 0.24
N ALA A 330 22.54 15.26 0.07
CA ALA A 330 22.79 16.68 0.25
C ALA A 330 23.19 17.01 1.70
N TYR A 331 22.53 16.39 2.69
CA TYR A 331 22.88 16.54 4.10
C TYR A 331 24.34 16.15 4.39
N HIS A 332 24.76 14.97 3.95
CA HIS A 332 26.13 14.49 4.14
C HIS A 332 27.15 15.33 3.35
N LYS A 333 26.83 15.71 2.11
CA LYS A 333 27.70 16.58 1.29
C LYS A 333 27.93 17.95 1.95
N ALA A 334 26.91 18.50 2.58
CA ALA A 334 27.00 19.74 3.36
C ALA A 334 27.75 19.59 4.69
N GLY A 335 28.13 18.38 5.09
CA GLY A 335 28.92 18.10 6.30
C GLY A 335 28.11 17.64 7.51
N GLY A 336 26.80 17.42 7.35
CA GLY A 336 25.95 16.85 8.38
C GLY A 336 26.36 15.41 8.73
N ARG A 337 26.10 15.01 9.98
CA ARG A 337 26.41 13.68 10.50
C ARG A 337 25.22 13.13 11.25
N ALA A 338 25.04 11.81 11.18
CA ALA A 338 24.00 11.08 11.90
C ALA A 338 22.57 11.66 11.77
N PRO A 339 22.06 11.86 10.54
CA PRO A 339 20.73 12.43 10.34
C PRO A 339 19.64 11.49 10.86
N VAL A 340 18.63 12.05 11.53
CA VAL A 340 17.40 11.37 11.92
C VAL A 340 16.26 11.88 11.03
N LEU A 341 15.61 10.98 10.29
CA LEU A 341 14.44 11.34 9.49
C LEU A 341 13.20 11.42 10.38
N LEU A 342 12.47 12.53 10.27
CA LEU A 342 11.14 12.68 10.86
C LEU A 342 10.11 12.62 9.74
N VAL A 343 9.52 11.45 9.53
CA VAL A 343 8.44 11.23 8.58
C VAL A 343 7.13 11.72 9.21
N HIS A 344 6.41 12.58 8.50
CA HIS A 344 5.14 13.12 8.98
C HIS A 344 4.18 13.39 7.82
N ASP A 345 2.87 13.30 8.07
CA ASP A 345 1.87 13.87 7.18
C ASP A 345 1.82 15.39 7.34
N GLU A 346 1.45 16.09 6.27
CA GLU A 346 1.44 17.56 6.27
C GLU A 346 0.31 18.13 7.16
N ALA A 347 -0.86 17.46 7.20
CA ALA A 347 -2.03 17.90 7.96
C ALA A 347 -1.84 17.84 9.48
N HIS A 348 -1.04 16.92 10.00
CA HIS A 348 -0.72 16.79 11.42
C HIS A 348 0.66 17.35 11.77
N GLY A 349 1.70 16.92 11.05
CA GLY A 349 3.08 17.17 11.44
C GLY A 349 3.53 18.61 11.25
N ALA A 350 3.08 19.27 10.17
CA ALA A 350 3.50 20.65 9.90
C ALA A 350 3.05 21.63 11.00
N PRO A 351 1.78 21.61 11.46
CA PRO A 351 1.36 22.43 12.62
C PRO A 351 2.18 22.20 13.89
N LEU A 352 2.56 20.96 14.20
CA LEU A 352 3.37 20.63 15.38
C LEU A 352 4.81 21.16 15.24
N ILE A 353 5.42 20.99 14.05
CA ILE A 353 6.75 21.51 13.75
C ILE A 353 6.76 23.04 13.81
N ASP A 354 5.74 23.68 13.23
CA ASP A 354 5.59 25.14 13.26
C ASP A 354 5.42 25.68 14.68
N ALA A 355 4.61 25.02 15.50
CA ALA A 355 4.43 25.38 16.91
C ALA A 355 5.74 25.22 17.70
N LEU A 356 6.45 24.11 17.51
CA LEU A 356 7.73 23.85 18.15
C LEU A 356 8.78 24.89 17.76
N ALA A 357 8.81 25.34 16.51
CA ALA A 357 9.73 26.36 16.01
C ALA A 357 9.42 27.77 16.53
N ARG A 358 8.14 28.09 16.75
CA ARG A 358 7.69 29.43 17.17
C ARG A 358 7.73 29.63 18.68
N TYR A 359 7.39 28.58 19.43
CA TYR A 359 7.14 28.67 20.87
C TYR A 359 8.08 27.79 21.71
N GLY A 360 8.78 26.83 21.09
CA GLY A 360 9.71 25.93 21.75
C GLY A 360 11.14 26.01 21.19
N ASP A 361 11.88 24.91 21.30
CA ASP A 361 13.28 24.85 20.89
C ASP A 361 13.51 24.69 19.37
N GLY A 362 12.45 24.50 18.60
CA GLY A 362 12.50 24.09 17.20
C GLY A 362 13.01 22.65 17.01
N LEU A 363 13.07 22.22 15.75
CA LEU A 363 13.63 20.89 15.44
C LEU A 363 15.16 20.87 15.65
N PRO A 364 15.74 19.79 16.19
CA PRO A 364 17.19 19.60 16.25
C PRO A 364 17.86 19.71 14.87
N ALA A 365 19.15 20.06 14.85
CA ALA A 365 19.91 20.26 13.60
C ALA A 365 20.15 18.95 12.82
N ASP A 366 20.13 17.80 13.50
CA ASP A 366 20.24 16.45 12.94
C ASP A 366 18.90 15.84 12.51
N VAL A 367 17.77 16.45 12.88
CA VAL A 367 16.44 15.92 12.54
C VAL A 367 15.92 16.53 11.24
N LEU A 368 15.74 15.70 10.22
CA LEU A 368 15.28 16.10 8.88
C LEU A 368 13.78 15.80 8.72
N PRO A 369 12.91 16.83 8.66
CA PRO A 369 11.49 16.60 8.38
C PRO A 369 11.30 16.13 6.94
N PHE A 370 10.51 15.07 6.77
CA PHE A 370 10.23 14.44 5.50
C PHE A 370 8.71 14.30 5.32
N PRO A 371 8.06 15.27 4.65
CA PRO A 371 6.62 15.27 4.50
C PRO A 371 6.18 14.22 3.47
N VAL A 372 5.15 13.47 3.84
CA VAL A 372 4.43 12.48 3.02
C VAL A 372 2.94 12.78 3.02
N ASN A 373 2.15 12.15 2.13
CA ASN A 373 0.69 12.29 2.20
C ASN A 373 0.17 11.67 3.49
N GLU A 374 0.54 10.41 3.75
CA GLU A 374 0.21 9.71 4.98
C GLU A 374 1.40 8.89 5.47
N VAL A 375 1.69 8.90 6.77
CA VAL A 375 2.84 8.17 7.34
C VAL A 375 2.73 6.66 7.13
N THR A 376 1.51 6.13 7.05
CA THR A 376 1.26 4.71 6.81
C THR A 376 1.50 4.28 5.36
N GLN A 377 1.79 5.21 4.45
CA GLN A 377 2.20 4.87 3.08
C GLN A 377 3.63 4.31 3.00
N VAL A 378 4.46 4.57 4.02
CA VAL A 378 5.89 4.23 4.00
C VAL A 378 6.08 2.73 4.20
N GLY A 379 6.60 2.07 3.18
CA GLY A 379 6.88 0.64 3.18
C GLY A 379 8.31 0.26 3.60
N PRO A 380 8.58 -1.05 3.69
CA PRO A 380 9.91 -1.64 3.89
C PRO A 380 11.03 -1.06 3.03
N GLU A 381 10.75 -0.73 1.78
CA GLU A 381 11.69 -0.21 0.79
C GLU A 381 12.24 1.15 1.19
N ALA A 382 11.39 2.06 1.67
CA ALA A 382 11.79 3.38 2.11
C ALA A 382 12.58 3.33 3.42
N ILE A 383 12.20 2.45 4.36
CA ILE A 383 12.95 2.25 5.60
C ILE A 383 14.35 1.70 5.31
N ALA A 384 14.45 0.64 4.50
CA ALA A 384 15.74 0.07 4.12
C ALA A 384 16.62 1.09 3.37
N ALA A 385 16.05 1.82 2.42
CA ALA A 385 16.77 2.84 1.65
C ALA A 385 17.28 3.98 2.54
N ALA A 386 16.51 4.42 3.54
CA ALA A 386 16.92 5.48 4.46
C ALA A 386 18.27 5.17 5.14
N PHE A 387 18.42 3.95 5.69
CA PHE A 387 19.67 3.54 6.34
C PHE A 387 20.79 3.27 5.34
N ALA A 388 20.48 2.71 4.16
CA ALA A 388 21.45 2.55 3.07
C ALA A 388 22.04 3.92 2.64
N TYR A 389 21.21 4.97 2.59
CA TYR A 389 21.62 6.35 2.30
C TYR A 389 22.23 7.09 3.51
N GLY A 390 22.45 6.42 4.64
CA GLY A 390 23.19 6.96 5.78
C GLY A 390 22.36 7.60 6.89
N ALA A 391 21.06 7.29 6.99
CA ALA A 391 20.28 7.69 8.17
C ALA A 391 20.82 7.03 9.46
N ALA A 392 20.87 7.80 10.55
CA ALA A 392 21.10 7.29 11.91
C ALA A 392 19.79 6.90 12.62
N GLY A 393 18.65 7.29 12.07
CA GLY A 393 17.36 6.91 12.62
C GLY A 393 16.21 7.41 11.76
N MET A 394 15.05 6.81 11.99
CA MET A 394 13.80 7.15 11.35
C MET A 394 12.71 7.21 12.43
N ARG A 395 11.93 8.30 12.43
CA ARG A 395 10.86 8.56 13.38
C ARG A 395 9.58 8.85 12.59
N PHE A 396 8.51 8.15 12.93
CA PHE A 396 7.20 8.36 12.34
C PHE A 396 6.33 9.16 13.31
N LEU A 397 5.95 10.38 12.95
CA LEU A 397 5.04 11.17 13.76
C LEU A 397 3.60 10.72 13.51
N VAL A 398 2.94 10.21 14.54
CA VAL A 398 1.56 9.72 14.48
C VAL A 398 0.71 10.49 15.48
N ARG A 399 -0.56 10.74 15.12
CA ARG A 399 -1.54 11.38 15.99
C ARG A 399 -1.74 10.55 17.27
N ALA A 400 -1.94 11.21 18.41
CA ALA A 400 -2.31 10.50 19.65
C ALA A 400 -3.70 9.86 19.52
N ARG A 401 -4.56 10.40 18.65
CA ARG A 401 -5.83 9.80 18.22
C ARG A 401 -5.83 9.63 16.69
N PRO A 402 -5.34 8.48 16.18
CA PRO A 402 -5.29 8.21 14.75
C PRO A 402 -6.68 8.20 14.09
N THR A 403 -6.76 8.69 12.85
CA THR A 403 -7.97 8.65 12.01
C THR A 403 -8.22 7.26 11.40
N HIS A 404 -7.18 6.43 11.36
CA HIS A 404 -7.20 5.02 10.95
C HIS A 404 -6.13 4.22 11.70
N ASP A 405 -6.17 2.89 11.58
CA ASP A 405 -5.23 2.01 12.27
C ASP A 405 -3.77 2.26 11.82
N ALA A 406 -2.87 2.47 12.79
CA ALA A 406 -1.43 2.63 12.59
C ALA A 406 -0.63 1.36 12.93
N ALA A 407 -1.28 0.29 13.40
CA ALA A 407 -0.62 -0.96 13.76
C ALA A 407 0.20 -1.59 12.62
N PRO A 408 -0.20 -1.53 11.32
CA PRO A 408 0.64 -2.01 10.23
C PRO A 408 1.99 -1.28 10.16
N LEU A 409 1.98 0.04 10.32
CA LEU A 409 3.20 0.87 10.36
C LEU A 409 4.06 0.51 11.57
N ALA A 410 3.46 0.38 12.76
CA ALA A 410 4.17 -0.01 13.97
C ALA A 410 4.87 -1.38 13.84
N ARG A 411 4.20 -2.38 13.23
CA ARG A 411 4.80 -3.69 12.95
C ARG A 411 5.98 -3.60 11.97
N ASN A 412 5.83 -2.83 10.89
CA ASN A 412 6.91 -2.62 9.93
C ASN A 412 8.10 -1.88 10.56
N ALA A 413 7.84 -0.85 11.36
CA ALA A 413 8.85 -0.11 12.10
C ALA A 413 9.62 -1.01 13.07
N ALA A 414 8.92 -1.80 13.90
CA ALA A 414 9.55 -2.74 14.84
C ALA A 414 10.38 -3.82 14.13
N ARG A 415 9.86 -4.38 13.03
CA ARG A 415 10.58 -5.37 12.22
C ARG A 415 11.88 -4.80 11.66
N PHE A 416 11.83 -3.62 11.06
CA PHE A 416 13.02 -2.99 10.48
C PHE A 416 13.95 -2.38 11.52
N ASP A 417 13.46 -2.01 12.71
CA ASP A 417 14.34 -1.74 13.85
C ASP A 417 15.15 -2.99 14.17
N GLY A 418 14.52 -4.16 14.33
CA GLY A 418 15.21 -5.42 14.58
C GLY A 418 16.29 -5.75 13.52
N VAL A 419 15.97 -5.52 12.23
CA VAL A 419 16.95 -5.66 11.13
C VAL A 419 18.10 -4.66 11.27
N ALA A 420 17.80 -3.38 11.55
CA ALA A 420 18.80 -2.33 11.71
C ALA A 420 19.73 -2.62 12.92
N GLN A 421 19.18 -3.07 14.04
CA GLN A 421 19.94 -3.48 15.23
C GLN A 421 20.89 -4.65 14.89
N ALA A 422 20.39 -5.68 14.19
CA ALA A 422 21.19 -6.84 13.81
C ALA A 422 22.38 -6.46 12.91
N LEU A 423 22.17 -5.52 11.98
CA LEU A 423 23.18 -5.00 11.05
C LEU A 423 24.12 -3.95 11.68
N GLY A 424 23.95 -3.62 12.96
CA GLY A 424 24.82 -2.69 13.68
C GLY A 424 24.50 -1.20 13.47
N TYR A 425 23.36 -0.85 12.89
CA TYR A 425 22.88 0.54 12.84
C TYR A 425 22.41 1.04 14.21
N GLY A 426 22.06 0.14 15.13
CA GLY A 426 21.70 0.49 16.51
C GLY A 426 22.83 1.16 17.30
N PRO A 427 22.53 2.03 18.28
CA PRO A 427 23.53 2.52 19.21
C PRO A 427 23.96 1.41 20.18
N ALA A 428 25.20 1.48 20.66
CA ALA A 428 25.70 0.56 21.69
C ALA A 428 24.88 0.57 23.00
N SER A 429 24.15 1.66 23.27
CA SER A 429 23.29 1.82 24.44
C SER A 429 21.93 1.10 24.36
N GLY A 430 21.56 0.52 23.21
CA GLY A 430 20.36 -0.31 23.07
C GLY A 430 19.03 0.42 22.89
N GLY A 431 19.01 1.53 22.13
CA GLY A 431 17.77 2.26 21.79
C GLY A 431 17.28 2.02 20.35
N ALA A 432 15.96 2.13 20.14
CA ALA A 432 15.35 1.97 18.82
C ALA A 432 15.76 3.09 17.85
N VAL A 433 16.21 2.69 16.66
CA VAL A 433 16.57 3.58 15.55
C VAL A 433 15.43 3.73 14.55
N VAL A 434 14.43 2.85 14.56
CA VAL A 434 13.14 3.02 13.86
C VAL A 434 12.01 3.00 14.88
N ALA A 435 11.28 4.10 15.04
CA ALA A 435 10.24 4.20 16.06
C ALA A 435 9.11 5.16 15.66
N LEU A 436 7.95 5.00 16.30
CA LEU A 436 6.84 5.94 16.22
C LEU A 436 6.96 6.97 17.36
N ILE A 437 6.48 8.19 17.10
CA ILE A 437 6.25 9.23 18.09
C ILE A 437 4.76 9.54 18.02
N GLU A 438 4.01 9.04 19.00
CA GLU A 438 2.57 9.23 19.10
C GLU A 438 2.27 10.46 19.98
N THR A 439 1.94 11.59 19.37
CA THR A 439 1.68 12.83 20.09
C THR A 439 0.91 13.84 19.24
N ASP A 440 -0.01 14.58 19.86
CA ASP A 440 -0.62 15.79 19.31
C ASP A 440 -0.05 17.07 19.99
N ASP A 441 0.91 16.90 20.91
CA ASP A 441 1.58 17.96 21.66
C ASP A 441 2.97 18.27 21.06
N PRO A 442 3.23 19.52 20.62
CA PRO A 442 4.53 19.93 20.08
C PRO A 442 5.67 19.81 21.10
N ASP A 443 5.42 20.03 22.40
CA ASP A 443 6.47 19.95 23.42
C ASP A 443 6.88 18.48 23.65
N ALA A 444 5.92 17.58 23.66
CA ALA A 444 6.18 16.14 23.69
C ALA A 444 6.95 15.66 22.45
N LEU A 445 6.63 16.18 21.26
CA LEU A 445 7.41 15.92 20.04
C LEU A 445 8.87 16.37 20.20
N GLY A 446 9.10 17.60 20.67
CA GLY A 446 10.44 18.13 20.92
C GLY A 446 11.24 17.26 21.90
N ARG A 447 10.63 16.87 23.04
CA ARG A 447 11.26 15.98 24.03
C ARG A 447 11.59 14.61 23.44
N ALA A 448 10.68 14.00 22.67
CA ALA A 448 10.89 12.70 22.06
C ALA A 448 12.04 12.72 21.03
N LEU A 449 12.13 13.77 20.22
CA LEU A 449 13.23 13.96 19.27
C LEU A 449 14.57 14.25 19.97
N GLY A 450 14.54 15.02 21.06
CA GLY A 450 15.71 15.30 21.88
C GLY A 450 16.28 14.05 22.54
N ALA A 451 15.41 13.23 23.16
CA ALA A 451 15.79 12.01 23.87
C ALA A 451 16.00 10.79 22.95
N GLY A 452 15.56 10.85 21.69
CA GLY A 452 15.62 9.74 20.75
C GLY A 452 17.05 9.22 20.51
N ALA A 453 17.18 7.90 20.36
CA ALA A 453 18.45 7.27 20.04
C ALA A 453 18.94 7.67 18.64
N ARG A 454 20.21 8.03 18.53
CA ARG A 454 20.93 8.17 17.26
C ARG A 454 21.74 6.90 17.05
N GLY A 455 21.48 6.21 15.95
CA GLY A 455 22.22 5.04 15.53
C GLY A 455 23.60 5.35 14.97
N THR A 456 24.28 4.30 14.51
CA THR A 456 25.52 4.40 13.75
C THR A 456 25.17 4.47 12.27
N PRO A 457 25.42 5.60 11.57
CA PRO A 457 25.19 5.70 10.14
C PRO A 457 26.00 4.68 9.35
N ALA A 458 25.57 4.40 8.12
CA ALA A 458 26.38 3.68 7.15
C ALA A 458 27.78 4.33 7.04
N PRO A 459 28.89 3.56 7.17
CA PRO A 459 30.23 4.11 7.04
C PRO A 459 30.49 4.70 5.65
N VAL A 460 29.93 4.06 4.62
CA VAL A 460 29.89 4.54 3.24
C VAL A 460 28.44 4.46 2.77
N PRO A 461 27.69 5.58 2.80
CA PRO A 461 26.32 5.60 2.29
C PRO A 461 26.26 5.19 0.81
N SER A 462 25.25 4.40 0.45
CA SER A 462 25.01 4.00 -0.93
C SER A 462 24.54 5.19 -1.78
N GLY A 463 24.86 5.16 -3.07
CA GLY A 463 24.43 6.13 -4.06
C GLY A 463 23.40 5.60 -5.05
N PHE A 464 22.85 4.39 -4.81
CA PHE A 464 22.01 3.69 -5.78
C PHE A 464 20.82 4.53 -6.27
N MET A 465 20.44 4.34 -7.53
CA MET A 465 19.24 4.98 -8.09
C MET A 465 18.04 4.05 -7.89
N PRO A 466 16.98 4.51 -7.22
CA PRO A 466 15.77 3.71 -7.04
C PRO A 466 14.90 3.83 -8.30
N ASP A 467 15.20 3.02 -9.31
CA ASP A 467 14.42 2.95 -10.56
C ASP A 467 13.75 1.57 -10.69
N GLY A 468 12.50 1.57 -11.16
CA GLY A 468 11.72 0.36 -11.43
C GLY A 468 10.49 0.21 -10.54
N ASP A 469 9.91 -1.00 -10.56
CA ASP A 469 8.75 -1.33 -9.74
C ASP A 469 9.08 -1.41 -8.24
N VAL A 470 8.03 -1.37 -7.40
CA VAL A 470 8.15 -1.39 -5.93
C VAL A 470 8.99 -2.58 -5.45
N ARG A 471 8.86 -3.76 -6.07
CA ARG A 471 9.57 -4.96 -5.63
C ARG A 471 11.05 -4.92 -6.02
N GLY A 472 11.37 -4.41 -7.20
CA GLY A 472 12.72 -4.17 -7.68
C GLY A 472 13.44 -3.19 -6.77
N VAL A 473 12.81 -2.05 -6.50
CA VAL A 473 13.31 -1.01 -5.60
C VAL A 473 13.56 -1.56 -4.19
N LEU A 474 12.60 -2.32 -3.65
CA LEU A 474 12.75 -3.00 -2.36
C LEU A 474 13.95 -3.96 -2.34
N ARG A 475 14.11 -4.77 -3.39
CA ARG A 475 15.21 -5.72 -3.50
C ARG A 475 16.57 -5.01 -3.46
N PHE A 476 16.71 -3.92 -4.22
CA PHE A 476 17.92 -3.11 -4.22
C PHE A 476 18.13 -2.43 -2.86
N ALA A 477 17.11 -1.81 -2.28
CA ALA A 477 17.21 -1.13 -0.98
C ALA A 477 17.66 -2.08 0.15
N VAL A 478 17.16 -3.32 0.18
CA VAL A 478 17.57 -4.33 1.17
C VAL A 478 19.01 -4.80 0.94
N SER A 479 19.42 -4.98 -0.32
CA SER A 479 20.81 -5.33 -0.64
C SER A 479 21.79 -4.23 -0.24
N GLU A 480 21.44 -2.97 -0.55
CA GLU A 480 22.28 -1.80 -0.23
C GLU A 480 22.30 -1.51 1.27
N LEU A 481 21.19 -1.73 1.98
CA LEU A 481 21.14 -1.71 3.45
C LEU A 481 22.16 -2.68 4.06
N HIS A 482 22.27 -3.89 3.54
CA HIS A 482 23.25 -4.86 4.02
C HIS A 482 24.68 -4.50 3.60
N HIS A 483 24.88 -4.06 2.36
CA HIS A 483 26.20 -3.69 1.85
C HIS A 483 26.80 -2.50 2.62
N ALA A 484 25.97 -1.51 2.96
CA ALA A 484 26.36 -0.32 3.69
C ALA A 484 26.33 -0.50 5.23
N ALA A 485 26.04 -1.71 5.73
CA ALA A 485 25.86 -1.98 7.15
C ALA A 485 27.14 -1.75 7.95
N PRO A 486 27.07 -1.14 9.15
CA PRO A 486 28.21 -1.04 10.06
C PRO A 486 28.77 -2.41 10.50
N ARG A 487 27.90 -3.41 10.65
CA ARG A 487 28.25 -4.78 11.01
C ARG A 487 27.38 -5.78 10.24
N PRO A 488 27.76 -6.14 9.00
CA PRO A 488 26.98 -7.06 8.18
C PRO A 488 26.92 -8.45 8.84
N VAL A 489 25.75 -9.10 8.71
CA VAL A 489 25.50 -10.48 9.16
C VAL A 489 24.78 -11.21 8.03
N ASP A 490 25.03 -12.51 7.89
CA ASP A 490 24.46 -13.26 6.76
C ASP A 490 22.94 -13.40 6.83
N ARG A 491 22.38 -13.47 8.06
CA ARG A 491 20.98 -13.81 8.29
C ARG A 491 20.37 -13.04 9.44
N VAL A 492 19.13 -12.57 9.26
CA VAL A 492 18.29 -11.99 10.29
C VAL A 492 16.95 -12.73 10.35
N PRO A 493 16.58 -13.36 11.48
CA PRO A 493 15.26 -13.96 11.63
C PRO A 493 14.17 -12.88 11.64
N LEU A 494 13.03 -13.15 11.03
CA LEU A 494 11.87 -12.26 11.05
C LEU A 494 10.70 -12.88 11.83
N ASP A 495 9.78 -12.05 12.28
CA ASP A 495 8.55 -12.44 12.93
C ASP A 495 7.59 -13.16 11.95
N ALA A 496 6.66 -13.94 12.51
CA ALA A 496 5.62 -14.60 11.75
C ALA A 496 4.78 -13.58 10.96
N GLY A 497 4.49 -13.89 9.70
CA GLY A 497 3.73 -13.00 8.81
C GLY A 497 4.59 -11.99 8.05
N ALA A 498 5.91 -11.94 8.29
CA ALA A 498 6.80 -11.10 7.50
C ALA A 498 6.74 -11.45 5.99
N PRO A 499 6.83 -10.45 5.11
CA PRO A 499 6.69 -10.65 3.66
C PRO A 499 7.94 -11.21 2.97
N PHE A 500 8.98 -11.56 3.72
CA PHE A 500 10.26 -12.03 3.21
C PHE A 500 10.66 -13.31 3.94
N GLY A 501 11.29 -14.24 3.22
CA GLY A 501 11.80 -15.46 3.83
C GLY A 501 12.01 -16.60 2.86
N GLY A 502 12.62 -17.64 3.40
CA GLY A 502 12.89 -18.90 2.72
C GLY A 502 11.75 -19.90 2.82
N LEU A 503 12.08 -21.13 2.43
CA LEU A 503 11.21 -22.30 2.58
C LEU A 503 11.96 -23.38 3.36
N ALA A 504 11.29 -23.93 4.37
CA ALA A 504 11.65 -25.21 4.98
C ALA A 504 11.15 -26.33 4.07
N PHE A 505 12.06 -26.99 3.35
CA PHE A 505 11.71 -27.91 2.26
C PHE A 505 12.13 -29.36 2.57
N LYS A 506 11.19 -30.31 2.46
CA LYS A 506 11.48 -31.75 2.65
C LYS A 506 11.80 -32.41 1.30
N THR A 507 13.06 -32.36 0.89
CA THR A 507 13.52 -32.85 -0.43
C THR A 507 13.13 -34.30 -0.72
N GLU A 508 13.29 -35.19 0.26
CA GLU A 508 13.05 -36.63 0.08
C GLU A 508 11.59 -36.99 -0.25
N ALA A 509 10.63 -36.21 0.25
CA ALA A 509 9.20 -36.46 0.04
C ALA A 509 8.65 -35.75 -1.22
N CYS A 510 9.42 -34.84 -1.83
CA CYS A 510 8.97 -34.09 -2.98
C CYS A 510 8.89 -35.00 -4.22
N THR A 511 7.84 -34.86 -5.04
CA THR A 511 7.65 -35.68 -6.24
C THR A 511 7.98 -34.97 -7.54
N LEU A 512 8.42 -33.70 -7.49
CA LEU A 512 8.58 -32.83 -8.66
C LEU A 512 7.32 -32.78 -9.55
N CYS A 513 6.14 -32.74 -8.94
CA CYS A 513 4.88 -32.57 -9.68
C CYS A 513 4.65 -31.13 -10.17
N HIS A 514 5.49 -30.18 -9.75
CA HIS A 514 5.49 -28.76 -10.12
C HIS A 514 4.18 -27.98 -9.85
N ALA A 515 3.24 -28.53 -9.05
CA ALA A 515 2.05 -27.78 -8.59
C ALA A 515 2.42 -26.44 -7.91
N CYS A 516 3.51 -26.44 -7.14
CA CYS A 516 4.02 -25.24 -6.48
C CYS A 516 4.58 -24.19 -7.45
N VAL A 517 5.11 -24.59 -8.61
CA VAL A 517 5.57 -23.68 -9.68
C VAL A 517 4.36 -23.01 -10.30
N GLY A 518 3.35 -23.80 -10.69
CA GLY A 518 2.11 -23.28 -11.26
C GLY A 518 1.33 -22.37 -10.31
N ALA A 519 1.44 -22.57 -8.99
CA ALA A 519 0.78 -21.72 -8.00
C ALA A 519 1.57 -20.46 -7.62
N CYS A 520 2.87 -20.36 -7.92
CA CYS A 520 3.71 -19.25 -7.49
C CYS A 520 3.47 -18.00 -8.34
N PRO A 521 2.86 -16.91 -7.81
CA PRO A 521 2.56 -15.73 -8.62
C PRO A 521 3.81 -14.90 -8.94
N THR A 522 4.83 -14.97 -8.09
CA THR A 522 6.06 -14.16 -8.26
C THR A 522 7.18 -14.88 -9.02
N GLY A 523 6.96 -16.13 -9.42
CA GLY A 523 8.02 -16.97 -10.00
C GLY A 523 9.16 -17.29 -9.02
N ALA A 524 8.94 -17.15 -7.70
CA ALA A 524 9.92 -17.54 -6.69
C ALA A 524 10.25 -19.04 -6.75
N LEU A 525 9.32 -19.89 -7.21
CA LEU A 525 9.56 -21.29 -7.56
C LEU A 525 9.50 -21.46 -9.08
N ALA A 526 10.43 -22.21 -9.65
CA ALA A 526 10.50 -22.45 -11.10
C ALA A 526 11.05 -23.84 -11.36
N ASP A 527 10.60 -24.43 -12.46
CA ASP A 527 11.12 -25.67 -13.01
C ASP A 527 12.25 -25.41 -14.01
N ASP A 528 12.77 -26.50 -14.58
CA ASP A 528 13.78 -26.51 -15.63
C ASP A 528 13.21 -27.33 -16.81
N PRO A 529 13.21 -26.79 -18.04
CA PRO A 529 12.63 -27.48 -19.19
C PRO A 529 13.45 -28.69 -19.64
N ASP A 530 14.75 -28.72 -19.32
CA ASP A 530 15.68 -29.75 -19.80
C ASP A 530 15.82 -30.91 -18.81
N ARG A 531 15.58 -30.66 -17.51
CA ARG A 531 15.75 -31.67 -16.45
C ARG A 531 14.67 -31.57 -15.36
N PRO A 532 14.29 -32.69 -14.72
CA PRO A 532 13.49 -32.68 -13.49
C PRO A 532 14.19 -31.94 -12.35
N ARG A 533 13.96 -30.63 -12.26
CA ARG A 533 14.57 -29.76 -11.27
C ARG A 533 13.59 -28.72 -10.77
N LEU A 534 13.63 -28.47 -9.47
CA LEU A 534 12.90 -27.39 -8.82
C LEU A 534 13.89 -26.39 -8.21
N THR A 535 13.71 -25.12 -8.53
CA THR A 535 14.58 -24.02 -8.06
C THR A 535 13.80 -22.94 -7.33
N PHE A 536 14.45 -22.27 -6.37
CA PHE A 536 13.85 -21.25 -5.52
C PHE A 536 14.70 -19.97 -5.43
N ALA A 537 14.07 -18.80 -5.56
CA ALA A 537 14.68 -17.49 -5.34
C ALA A 537 14.05 -16.79 -4.12
N GLU A 538 14.84 -16.58 -3.07
CA GLU A 538 14.37 -15.99 -1.81
C GLU A 538 13.95 -14.52 -1.98
N SER A 539 14.70 -13.74 -2.79
CA SER A 539 14.39 -12.34 -3.10
C SER A 539 13.08 -12.13 -3.88
N ALA A 540 12.55 -13.17 -4.53
CA ALA A 540 11.24 -13.14 -5.19
C ALA A 540 10.10 -13.68 -4.31
N CYS A 541 10.40 -14.33 -3.19
CA CYS A 541 9.39 -14.90 -2.31
C CYS A 541 8.68 -13.80 -1.52
N VAL A 542 7.35 -13.89 -1.45
CA VAL A 542 6.47 -12.95 -0.73
C VAL A 542 5.75 -13.57 0.47
N GLN A 543 6.13 -14.82 0.80
CA GLN A 543 5.58 -15.59 1.91
C GLN A 543 4.03 -15.66 1.87
N CYS A 544 3.45 -15.85 0.68
CA CYS A 544 1.99 -15.89 0.50
C CYS A 544 1.34 -17.26 0.79
N GLY A 545 2.14 -18.32 0.98
CA GLY A 545 1.63 -19.64 1.36
C GLY A 545 0.98 -20.47 0.25
N LEU A 546 0.73 -19.92 -0.95
CA LEU A 546 0.10 -20.65 -2.06
C LEU A 546 0.85 -21.95 -2.43
N CYS A 547 2.18 -21.92 -2.41
CA CYS A 547 3.00 -23.11 -2.68
C CYS A 547 2.85 -24.20 -1.62
N ALA A 548 2.72 -23.83 -0.35
CA ALA A 548 2.49 -24.77 0.74
C ALA A 548 1.08 -25.38 0.65
N ALA A 549 0.06 -24.53 0.46
CA ALA A 549 -1.33 -24.97 0.38
C ALA A 549 -1.64 -25.87 -0.83
N THR A 550 -0.96 -25.64 -1.97
CA THR A 550 -1.17 -26.46 -3.18
C THR A 550 -0.37 -27.77 -3.17
N CYS A 551 0.59 -27.93 -2.25
CA CYS A 551 1.53 -29.05 -2.30
C CYS A 551 0.83 -30.36 -1.89
N PRO A 552 0.66 -31.34 -2.80
CA PRO A 552 -0.01 -32.60 -2.45
C PRO A 552 0.83 -33.50 -1.53
N GLU A 553 2.11 -33.17 -1.36
CA GLU A 553 3.09 -33.92 -0.56
C GLU A 553 3.41 -33.27 0.79
N ASP A 554 2.87 -32.07 1.06
CA ASP A 554 3.12 -31.31 2.30
C ASP A 554 4.62 -31.16 2.66
N VAL A 555 5.42 -30.80 1.64
CA VAL A 555 6.89 -30.67 1.76
C VAL A 555 7.38 -29.24 1.91
N ILE A 556 6.48 -28.25 1.89
CA ILE A 556 6.83 -26.82 1.88
C ILE A 556 6.33 -26.15 3.16
N GLY A 557 7.25 -25.71 4.02
CA GLY A 557 6.99 -24.81 5.14
C GLY A 557 7.52 -23.40 4.86
N LEU A 558 6.83 -22.38 5.38
CA LEU A 558 7.26 -20.99 5.31
C LEU A 558 8.27 -20.67 6.42
N GLU A 559 9.34 -19.96 6.09
CA GLU A 559 10.39 -19.58 7.05
C GLU A 559 10.72 -18.08 6.92
N PRO A 560 10.04 -17.20 7.68
CA PRO A 560 10.27 -15.76 7.64
C PRO A 560 11.69 -15.37 8.09
N ARG A 561 12.47 -14.77 7.20
CA ARG A 561 13.85 -14.32 7.46
C ARG A 561 14.34 -13.38 6.35
N LEU A 562 15.47 -12.73 6.59
CA LEU A 562 16.33 -12.15 5.56
C LEU A 562 17.65 -12.90 5.56
N ASP A 563 17.87 -13.77 4.57
CA ASP A 563 19.19 -14.34 4.27
C ASP A 563 19.81 -13.52 3.14
N PHE A 564 20.81 -12.69 3.44
CA PHE A 564 21.39 -11.76 2.48
C PHE A 564 22.21 -12.48 1.40
N ALA A 565 22.79 -13.64 1.72
CA ALA A 565 23.45 -14.48 0.73
C ALA A 565 22.41 -15.05 -0.25
N ALA A 566 21.29 -15.60 0.25
CA ALA A 566 20.21 -16.11 -0.60
C ALA A 566 19.44 -15.00 -1.33
N TRP A 567 19.42 -13.79 -0.78
CA TRP A 567 18.80 -12.62 -1.40
C TRP A 567 19.59 -12.15 -2.63
N ALA A 568 20.92 -12.15 -2.54
CA ALA A 568 21.83 -11.77 -3.62
C ALA A 568 22.11 -12.92 -4.60
N ALA A 569 21.99 -14.17 -4.16
CA ALA A 569 22.27 -15.35 -4.97
C ALA A 569 21.23 -15.59 -6.07
N PRO A 570 21.62 -16.27 -7.16
CA PRO A 570 20.66 -16.82 -8.12
C PRO A 570 19.78 -17.90 -7.45
N ARG A 571 18.86 -18.46 -8.23
CA ARG A 571 17.93 -19.49 -7.77
C ARG A 571 18.70 -20.69 -7.21
N ARG A 572 18.41 -21.11 -5.97
CA ARG A 572 18.96 -22.35 -5.38
C ARG A 572 18.18 -23.56 -5.85
N VAL A 573 18.85 -24.70 -6.05
CA VAL A 573 18.19 -25.97 -6.35
C VAL A 573 17.60 -26.57 -5.07
N LEU A 574 16.30 -26.88 -5.07
CA LEU A 574 15.61 -27.54 -3.94
C LEU A 574 15.58 -29.06 -4.09
N LYS A 575 15.35 -29.54 -5.32
CA LYS A 575 15.37 -30.95 -5.69
C LYS A 575 15.75 -31.07 -7.17
N GLU A 576 16.54 -32.08 -7.47
CA GLU A 576 16.85 -32.53 -8.83
C GLU A 576 16.87 -34.06 -8.83
N GLU A 577 16.37 -34.67 -9.91
CA GLU A 577 16.47 -36.12 -10.11
C GLU A 577 16.66 -36.46 -11.59
N GLU A 578 17.15 -37.67 -11.85
CA GLU A 578 17.25 -38.16 -13.21
C GLU A 578 15.86 -38.38 -13.82
N PRO A 579 15.65 -38.03 -15.10
CA PRO A 579 14.42 -38.33 -15.82
C PRO A 579 14.02 -39.80 -15.73
N PHE A 580 12.73 -40.05 -15.90
CA PHE A 580 12.23 -41.38 -16.19
C PHE A 580 12.39 -41.65 -17.68
N ASP A 581 13.11 -42.72 -18.00
CA ASP A 581 13.32 -43.17 -19.37
C ASP A 581 12.19 -44.08 -19.81
N CYS A 582 11.68 -43.86 -21.03
CA CYS A 582 10.64 -44.69 -21.62
C CYS A 582 11.07 -46.16 -21.65
N ILE A 583 10.24 -47.05 -21.10
CA ILE A 583 10.54 -48.49 -21.07
C ILE A 583 10.58 -49.15 -22.47
N ALA A 584 10.13 -48.44 -23.51
CA ALA A 584 10.11 -48.94 -24.89
C ALA A 584 11.26 -48.38 -25.76
N CYS A 585 11.61 -47.10 -25.62
CA CYS A 585 12.59 -46.43 -26.49
C CYS A 585 13.72 -45.72 -25.75
N ALA A 586 13.76 -45.80 -24.41
CA ALA A 586 14.72 -45.13 -23.54
C ALA A 586 14.76 -43.59 -23.63
N LYS A 587 13.82 -42.96 -24.35
CA LYS A 587 13.69 -41.49 -24.39
C LYS A 587 13.30 -40.96 -23.01
N PRO A 588 14.01 -39.98 -22.43
CA PRO A 588 13.62 -39.33 -21.18
C PRO A 588 12.33 -38.51 -21.40
N PHE A 589 11.32 -38.66 -20.54
CA PHE A 589 10.02 -38.01 -20.78
C PHE A 589 9.23 -37.54 -19.54
N GLY A 590 9.78 -37.64 -18.34
CA GLY A 590 9.09 -37.15 -17.14
C GLY A 590 9.91 -37.26 -15.86
N THR A 591 9.30 -36.84 -14.76
CA THR A 591 9.90 -36.93 -13.42
C THR A 591 9.68 -38.34 -12.86
N ARG A 592 10.78 -38.97 -12.43
CA ARG A 592 10.79 -40.35 -11.93
C ARG A 592 9.89 -40.52 -10.73
N SER A 593 10.01 -39.63 -9.74
CA SER A 593 9.22 -39.68 -8.51
C SER A 593 7.71 -39.54 -8.77
N THR A 594 7.31 -38.73 -9.76
CA THR A 594 5.88 -38.59 -10.10
C THR A 594 5.34 -39.85 -10.76
N ILE A 595 6.06 -40.41 -11.74
CA ILE A 595 5.63 -41.63 -12.44
C ILE A 595 5.52 -42.79 -11.45
N GLU A 596 6.54 -43.01 -10.63
CA GLU A 596 6.54 -44.07 -9.62
C GLU A 596 5.39 -43.91 -8.62
N ARG A 597 5.11 -42.68 -8.18
CA ARG A 597 4.02 -42.42 -7.23
C ARG A 597 2.63 -42.56 -7.85
N ILE A 598 2.43 -42.14 -9.09
CA ILE A 598 1.18 -42.35 -9.84
C ILE A 598 0.94 -43.86 -10.00
N VAL A 599 1.96 -44.61 -10.41
CA VAL A 599 1.89 -46.06 -10.59
C VAL A 599 1.55 -46.75 -9.27
N GLY A 600 2.23 -46.39 -8.17
CA GLY A 600 1.94 -46.93 -6.84
C GLY A 600 0.51 -46.66 -6.39
N ARG A 601 0.05 -45.40 -6.48
CA ARG A 601 -1.34 -45.06 -6.09
C ARG A 601 -2.38 -45.76 -6.95
N LEU A 602 -2.16 -45.89 -8.26
CA LEU A 602 -3.13 -46.52 -9.16
C LEU A 602 -3.20 -48.05 -8.96
N ARG A 603 -2.05 -48.71 -8.78
CA ARG A 603 -1.99 -50.14 -8.43
C ARG A 603 -2.80 -50.46 -7.18
N ASP A 604 -2.66 -49.63 -6.15
CA ASP A 604 -3.22 -49.91 -4.84
C ASP A 604 -4.70 -49.48 -4.69
N ARG A 605 -5.13 -48.44 -5.43
CA ARG A 605 -6.42 -47.77 -5.15
C ARG A 605 -7.48 -47.86 -6.24
N HIS A 606 -7.15 -48.33 -7.45
CA HIS A 606 -8.10 -48.26 -8.57
C HIS A 606 -8.24 -49.61 -9.30
N TRP A 607 -9.44 -50.20 -9.21
CA TRP A 607 -9.78 -51.53 -9.75
C TRP A 607 -9.41 -51.74 -11.24
N MET A 608 -9.46 -50.69 -12.06
CA MET A 608 -9.08 -50.74 -13.49
C MET A 608 -7.60 -51.08 -13.74
N PHE A 609 -6.74 -50.85 -12.75
CA PHE A 609 -5.29 -51.10 -12.80
C PHE A 609 -4.90 -52.38 -12.04
N ALA A 610 -5.87 -53.17 -11.58
CA ALA A 610 -5.64 -54.48 -10.97
C ALA A 610 -5.65 -55.61 -12.01
N GLY A 611 -4.87 -56.67 -11.76
CA GLY A 611 -4.79 -57.85 -12.62
C GLY A 611 -3.99 -57.63 -13.92
N GLU A 612 -3.95 -58.66 -14.79
CA GLU A 612 -3.10 -58.69 -15.99
C GLU A 612 -3.40 -57.57 -16.99
N ALA A 613 -4.69 -57.25 -17.19
CA ALA A 613 -5.10 -56.11 -18.02
C ALA A 613 -4.70 -54.76 -17.39
N GLY A 614 -4.66 -54.67 -16.06
CA GLY A 614 -4.21 -53.49 -15.32
C GLY A 614 -2.71 -53.24 -15.50
N GLU A 615 -1.88 -54.28 -15.44
CA GLU A 615 -0.43 -54.16 -15.67
C GLU A 615 -0.08 -53.67 -17.08
N ARG A 616 -0.87 -54.05 -18.11
CA ARG A 616 -0.70 -53.52 -19.47
C ARG A 616 -1.01 -52.02 -19.57
N ARG A 617 -1.97 -51.52 -18.78
CA ARG A 617 -2.27 -50.08 -18.66
C ARG A 617 -1.21 -49.34 -17.85
N ILE A 618 -0.63 -49.95 -16.83
CA ILE A 618 0.47 -49.36 -16.05
C ILE A 618 1.70 -49.15 -16.92
N LYS A 619 2.04 -50.12 -17.78
CA LYS A 619 3.15 -49.98 -18.74
C LYS A 619 2.99 -48.76 -19.64
N ALA A 620 1.77 -48.43 -20.08
CA ALA A 620 1.52 -47.22 -20.85
C ALA A 620 1.88 -45.92 -20.10
N LEU A 621 1.72 -45.89 -18.77
CA LEU A 621 2.10 -44.72 -17.96
C LEU A 621 3.62 -44.53 -17.84
N MET A 622 4.39 -45.57 -18.12
CA MET A 622 5.87 -45.59 -18.13
C MET A 622 6.46 -45.39 -19.54
N MET A 623 5.65 -44.98 -20.52
CA MET A 623 6.08 -44.76 -21.91
C MET A 623 5.95 -43.29 -22.33
N CYS A 624 6.87 -42.82 -23.19
CA CYS A 624 6.80 -41.48 -23.77
C CYS A 624 5.50 -41.26 -24.55
N ASP A 625 5.19 -40.00 -24.84
CA ASP A 625 4.04 -39.59 -25.66
C ASP A 625 3.87 -40.44 -26.93
N THR A 626 4.94 -40.66 -27.70
CA THR A 626 4.89 -41.46 -28.94
C THR A 626 4.63 -42.95 -28.68
N CYS A 627 5.44 -43.58 -27.82
CA CYS A 627 5.34 -45.03 -27.55
C CYS A 627 4.02 -45.39 -26.85
N ARG A 628 3.51 -44.51 -26.00
CA ARG A 628 2.25 -44.69 -25.29
C ARG A 628 1.06 -44.73 -26.25
N VAL A 629 1.00 -43.85 -27.26
CA VAL A 629 -0.07 -43.90 -28.26
C VAL A 629 -0.05 -45.23 -29.00
N SER A 630 1.13 -45.67 -29.47
CA SER A 630 1.27 -46.95 -30.16
C SER A 630 0.86 -48.14 -29.29
N HIS A 631 1.25 -48.15 -28.00
CA HIS A 631 0.90 -49.20 -27.05
C HIS A 631 -0.61 -49.24 -26.77
N VAL A 632 -1.24 -48.07 -26.58
CA VAL A 632 -2.69 -47.97 -26.31
C VAL A 632 -3.52 -48.48 -27.49
N LEU A 633 -3.09 -48.17 -28.71
CA LEU A 633 -3.73 -48.64 -29.93
C LEU A 633 -3.55 -50.14 -30.14
N ALA A 634 -2.35 -50.68 -29.88
CA ALA A 634 -2.06 -52.11 -30.00
C ALA A 634 -2.81 -52.97 -28.97
N GLU A 635 -2.99 -52.46 -27.75
CA GLU A 635 -3.70 -53.15 -26.67
C GLU A 635 -5.24 -52.96 -26.72
N GLY A 636 -5.75 -52.20 -27.70
CA GLY A 636 -7.19 -52.04 -27.93
C GLY A 636 -7.94 -51.37 -26.77
N PHE A 637 -7.32 -50.41 -26.07
CA PHE A 637 -7.96 -49.71 -24.95
C PHE A 637 -9.04 -48.69 -25.39
N ASP A 638 -9.25 -48.51 -26.69
CA ASP A 638 -10.26 -47.63 -27.27
C ASP A 638 -11.63 -48.33 -27.36
N PRO A 639 -12.65 -47.90 -26.60
CA PRO A 639 -13.99 -48.48 -26.66
C PRO A 639 -14.75 -48.20 -27.97
N HIS A 640 -14.17 -47.44 -28.91
CA HIS A 640 -14.76 -47.08 -30.20
C HIS A 640 -13.99 -47.62 -31.43
N ALA A 641 -13.03 -48.52 -31.24
CA ALA A 641 -12.12 -48.97 -32.30
C ALA A 641 -12.82 -49.70 -33.48
N ALA A 642 -12.53 -49.27 -34.72
CA ALA A 642 -12.76 -50.05 -35.94
C ALA A 642 -11.64 -51.09 -36.15
N ALA A 643 -11.87 -52.08 -37.03
CA ALA A 643 -11.06 -53.31 -37.17
C ALA A 643 -9.56 -53.12 -37.54
N ASP A 644 -9.11 -51.92 -37.92
CA ASP A 644 -7.69 -51.61 -38.15
C ASP A 644 -7.34 -50.30 -37.44
N ASN A 645 -6.67 -50.42 -36.29
CA ASN A 645 -6.44 -49.30 -35.36
C ASN A 645 -4.94 -49.02 -35.17
N ARG A 646 -4.08 -49.31 -36.15
CA ARG A 646 -2.64 -49.00 -36.06
C ARG A 646 -2.38 -47.50 -36.33
N PRO A 647 -1.47 -46.83 -35.58
CA PRO A 647 -1.14 -45.43 -35.82
C PRO A 647 -0.51 -45.25 -37.20
N ARG A 648 -1.10 -44.38 -38.03
CA ARG A 648 -0.60 -44.10 -39.38
C ARG A 648 0.74 -43.35 -39.32
N THR A 649 1.74 -43.91 -39.97
CA THR A 649 3.05 -43.30 -40.14
C THR A 649 3.04 -42.31 -41.31
N SER A 650 4.04 -41.43 -41.40
CA SER A 650 4.21 -40.54 -42.55
C SER A 650 4.25 -41.31 -43.88
N GLU A 651 4.82 -42.52 -43.89
CA GLU A 651 4.83 -43.41 -45.06
C GLU A 651 3.44 -43.94 -45.42
N ASP A 652 2.57 -44.20 -44.43
CA ASP A 652 1.18 -44.60 -44.68
C ASP A 652 0.37 -43.47 -45.35
N TYR A 653 0.63 -42.21 -44.98
CA TYR A 653 0.00 -41.06 -45.63
C TYR A 653 0.51 -40.83 -47.06
N ILE A 654 1.80 -41.12 -47.32
CA ILE A 654 2.37 -41.04 -48.66
C ILE A 654 1.77 -42.14 -49.55
N ARG A 655 1.71 -43.39 -49.08
CA ARG A 655 1.06 -44.50 -49.81
C ARG A 655 -0.42 -44.25 -50.09
N ALA A 656 -1.15 -43.65 -49.16
CA ALA A 656 -2.56 -43.29 -49.36
C ALA A 656 -2.78 -42.11 -50.32
N ARG A 657 -1.72 -41.35 -50.66
CA ARG A 657 -1.74 -40.30 -51.70
C ARG A 657 -1.38 -40.83 -53.08
N GLU A 658 -0.68 -41.95 -53.14
CA GLU A 658 -0.22 -42.60 -54.38
C GLU A 658 -1.16 -43.74 -54.85
N ALA A 659 -2.03 -44.23 -53.97
CA ALA A 659 -3.17 -45.10 -54.27
C ALA A 659 -4.43 -44.26 -54.52
#